data_AF-A0A9P3PGK1-F1
#
_entry.id   AF-A0A9P3PGK1-F1
#
_cell.length_a   1.000
_cell.length_b   1.000
_cell.length_c   1.000
_cell.angle_alpha   90.00
_cell.angle_beta   90.00
_cell.angle_gamma   90.00
#
_symmetry.space_group_name_H-M   'P 1'
#
loop_
_entity.id
_entity.type
_entity.pdbx_description
1 polymer ?
#
loop_
_entity_poly.entity_id
_entity_poly.type
_entity_poly.pdbx_seq_one_letter_code
_entity_poly.pdbx_strand_id
1 'polypeptide(L)'
;MASSGGNPSRLRQSLTCLSIAANSLVAGGVFVFPVLSPALASILKLSQPQLTTVGLVGIIGQYPFAPIVGKILDLYGPSTCSLISAALFFLAFMSSSSLVAMAPVDITQPAPWSFHWLTLFFFLAGLGTVFSYFSSIFAASKSFPRHPGAAAGISMALFGLSPLCLSLFASHCFTEASSGQLKIVPYLRFLASLTAFTHILGAFILNPPEPLISAEAEVAQADETTRLVPTKHSDELLKANYPDPIRDPYFWVLALYCFLSIGASEMVISNMGTIVLSLPPSSDDTISTPPDVVTADQVKIISASNTLSRLLVGPLADFVSPVASFLPTGMFVYSGKHRVSRVVFLSGPILLLGLAFLWMEIKVRSREAVWVLSIATGINYGAVFTILPSIVSSGWGPPNLGRNFGFLTYAPFIGTPLFSYLYAFVSAANTRDATGISASVMAFGFSSLDKLMINASIGTQYGGHFQFLTIQGLVIALLTMVVSLLLDLFPSSQVLRKCKRALFIVAMPLSVVISTIYWTLLLLFPTLILPPQPSGSTPTASADLLLYLPLEIDLALHATPALTLLADFILFETSYSKRSLITTAPLAALLFGVWYSCWVEHCARSNGGIFPYPFLTENPIEIRLAIYAGACTLAYASFWAINSLHPRARLRSKISPSVLWE
;
A
#
# COMPACT_ATOMS: atom_id res chain seq x y z
N MET A 1 42.81 -26.28 32.61
CA MET A 1 42.36 -26.72 31.27
C MET A 1 41.86 -25.50 30.53
N ALA A 2 42.74 -24.89 29.72
CA ALA A 2 42.43 -23.74 28.89
C ALA A 2 41.59 -24.20 27.69
N SER A 3 40.30 -23.87 27.67
CA SER A 3 39.47 -24.08 26.48
C SER A 3 39.75 -22.95 25.49
N SER A 4 40.47 -23.32 24.45
CA SER A 4 40.73 -22.56 23.22
C SER A 4 39.60 -21.60 22.82
N GLY A 5 39.89 -20.31 22.75
CA GLY A 5 39.16 -19.31 21.97
C GLY A 5 39.27 -19.58 20.47
N GLY A 6 38.71 -20.71 20.03
CA GLY A 6 38.76 -21.13 18.64
C GLY A 6 37.85 -20.27 17.78
N ASN A 7 38.35 -19.88 16.60
CA ASN A 7 37.50 -19.55 15.45
C ASN A 7 36.27 -20.47 15.44
N PRO A 8 35.04 -19.96 15.25
CA PRO A 8 33.89 -20.84 15.09
C PRO A 8 34.27 -21.90 14.05
N SER A 9 34.09 -23.17 14.38
CA SER A 9 34.49 -24.26 13.50
C SER A 9 33.95 -23.96 12.10
N ARG A 10 34.76 -24.17 11.05
CA ARG A 10 34.34 -23.89 9.66
C ARG A 10 32.96 -24.51 9.36
N LEU A 11 32.67 -25.64 10.01
CA LEU A 11 31.36 -26.28 10.02
C LEU A 11 30.22 -25.39 10.55
N ARG A 12 30.38 -24.74 11.71
CA ARG A 12 29.36 -23.81 12.25
C ARG A 12 29.09 -22.64 11.32
N GLN A 13 30.14 -22.03 10.76
CA GLN A 13 29.99 -20.94 9.79
C GLN A 13 29.25 -21.38 8.52
N SER A 14 29.58 -22.55 7.98
CA SER A 14 28.87 -23.13 6.83
C SER A 14 27.41 -23.41 7.14
N LEU A 15 27.12 -23.98 8.32
CA LEU A 15 25.74 -24.24 8.77
C LEU A 15 24.94 -22.95 8.92
N THR A 16 25.52 -21.91 9.51
CA THR A 16 24.88 -20.59 9.61
C THR A 16 24.61 -19.99 8.23
N CYS A 17 25.56 -20.07 7.31
CA CYS A 17 25.38 -19.60 5.93
C CYS A 17 24.23 -20.34 5.21
N LEU A 18 24.22 -21.67 5.30
CA LEU A 18 23.19 -22.52 4.70
C LEU A 18 21.81 -22.24 5.32
N SER A 19 21.75 -22.02 6.64
CA SER A 19 20.52 -21.70 7.35
C SER A 19 19.96 -20.33 6.96
N ILE A 20 20.81 -19.30 6.84
CA ILE A 20 20.41 -17.98 6.33
C ILE A 20 19.84 -18.12 4.92
N ALA A 21 20.57 -18.82 4.05
CA ALA A 21 20.16 -19.02 2.66
C ALA A 21 18.81 -19.76 2.56
N ALA A 22 18.63 -20.83 3.35
CA ALA A 22 17.39 -21.60 3.39
C ALA A 22 16.21 -20.76 3.90
N ASN A 23 16.38 -20.04 5.03
CA ASN A 23 15.35 -19.15 5.55
C ASN A 23 14.94 -18.11 4.51
N SER A 24 15.91 -17.45 3.85
CA SER A 24 15.61 -16.46 2.81
C SER A 24 14.89 -17.08 1.61
N LEU A 25 15.29 -18.28 1.15
CA LEU A 25 14.72 -18.90 -0.05
C LEU A 25 13.29 -19.42 0.12
N VAL A 26 12.84 -19.66 1.35
CA VAL A 26 11.47 -20.12 1.64
C VAL A 26 10.56 -19.03 2.21
N ALA A 27 11.11 -17.84 2.49
CA ALA A 27 10.39 -16.74 3.12
C ALA A 27 9.23 -16.17 2.27
N GLY A 28 9.35 -16.18 0.94
CA GLY A 28 8.36 -15.55 0.05
C GLY A 28 7.14 -16.40 -0.29
N GLY A 29 6.71 -17.28 0.60
CA GLY A 29 5.52 -18.12 0.38
C GLY A 29 4.24 -17.32 0.10
N VAL A 30 4.12 -16.11 0.66
CA VAL A 30 2.97 -15.23 0.44
C VAL A 30 2.87 -14.73 -1.00
N PHE A 31 4.01 -14.56 -1.68
CA PHE A 31 4.07 -14.07 -3.07
C PHE A 31 3.75 -15.14 -4.11
N VAL A 32 3.55 -16.40 -3.70
CA VAL A 32 3.09 -17.48 -4.58
C VAL A 32 1.57 -17.44 -4.80
N PHE A 33 0.86 -16.49 -4.17
CA PHE A 33 -0.59 -16.34 -4.32
C PHE A 33 -1.11 -16.33 -5.77
N PRO A 34 -0.45 -15.70 -6.76
CA PRO A 34 -0.89 -15.78 -8.15
C PRO A 34 -1.00 -17.21 -8.70
N VAL A 35 -0.15 -18.13 -8.24
CA VAL A 35 -0.20 -19.56 -8.61
C VAL A 35 -1.37 -20.27 -7.91
N LEU A 36 -1.72 -19.84 -6.70
CA LEU A 36 -2.82 -20.40 -5.90
C LEU A 36 -4.19 -19.88 -6.34
N SER A 37 -4.26 -18.64 -6.82
CA SER A 37 -5.50 -17.90 -7.07
C SER A 37 -6.48 -18.63 -8.01
N PRO A 38 -6.07 -19.21 -9.16
CA PRO A 38 -7.01 -19.93 -10.03
C PRO A 38 -7.64 -21.17 -9.37
N ALA A 39 -6.86 -21.92 -8.59
CA ALA A 39 -7.35 -23.10 -7.88
C ALA A 39 -8.27 -22.72 -6.70
N LEU A 40 -7.98 -21.61 -6.00
CA LEU A 40 -8.86 -21.07 -4.97
C LEU A 40 -10.19 -20.57 -5.57
N ALA A 41 -10.14 -19.91 -6.73
CA ALA A 41 -11.33 -19.48 -7.46
C ALA A 41 -12.22 -20.66 -7.85
N SER A 42 -11.63 -21.76 -8.34
CA SER A 42 -12.39 -22.92 -8.82
C SER A 42 -13.00 -23.74 -7.69
N ILE A 43 -12.28 -23.93 -6.57
CA ILE A 43 -12.71 -24.77 -5.44
C ILE A 43 -13.63 -24.00 -4.48
N LEU A 44 -13.25 -22.78 -4.09
CA LEU A 44 -14.00 -22.00 -3.10
C LEU A 44 -15.04 -21.07 -3.73
N LYS A 45 -15.09 -20.98 -5.06
CA LYS A 45 -15.98 -20.08 -5.84
C LYS A 45 -15.84 -18.61 -5.44
N LEU A 46 -14.64 -18.21 -5.01
CA LEU A 46 -14.36 -16.83 -4.63
C LEU A 46 -14.41 -15.90 -5.84
N SER A 47 -14.96 -14.70 -5.64
CA SER A 47 -14.96 -13.66 -6.68
C SER A 47 -13.56 -13.07 -6.86
N GLN A 48 -13.32 -12.45 -8.02
CA GLN A 48 -12.04 -11.80 -8.30
C GLN A 48 -11.67 -10.73 -7.25
N PRO A 49 -12.59 -9.85 -6.78
CA PRO A 49 -12.30 -8.91 -5.70
C PRO A 49 -11.90 -9.59 -4.37
N GLN A 50 -12.53 -10.72 -4.05
CA GLN A 50 -12.20 -11.49 -2.84
C GLN A 50 -10.78 -12.06 -2.94
N LEU A 51 -10.42 -12.66 -4.07
CA LEU A 51 -9.07 -13.18 -4.30
C LEU A 51 -8.01 -12.08 -4.24
N THR A 52 -8.26 -10.95 -4.89
CA THR A 52 -7.37 -9.78 -4.83
C THR A 52 -7.19 -9.28 -3.39
N THR A 53 -8.26 -9.26 -2.59
CA THR A 53 -8.20 -8.88 -1.18
C THR A 53 -7.30 -9.81 -0.36
N VAL A 54 -7.45 -11.13 -0.53
CA VAL A 54 -6.63 -12.13 0.16
C VAL A 54 -5.14 -11.94 -0.18
N GLY A 55 -4.81 -11.79 -1.46
CA GLY A 55 -3.44 -11.58 -1.91
C GLY A 55 -2.83 -10.28 -1.36
N LEU A 56 -3.60 -9.18 -1.40
CA LEU A 56 -3.15 -7.87 -0.92
C LEU A 56 -2.92 -7.86 0.59
N VAL A 57 -3.84 -8.44 1.37
CA VAL A 57 -3.70 -8.54 2.83
C VAL A 57 -2.46 -9.34 3.22
N GLY A 58 -2.13 -10.39 2.46
CA GLY A 58 -0.87 -11.12 2.64
C GLY A 58 0.37 -10.25 2.43
N ILE A 59 0.37 -9.39 1.41
CA ILE A 59 1.47 -8.46 1.17
C ILE A 59 1.54 -7.37 2.25
N ILE A 60 0.40 -6.73 2.56
CA ILE A 60 0.30 -5.64 3.53
C ILE A 60 0.64 -6.10 4.94
N GLY A 61 0.35 -7.35 5.32
CA GLY A 61 0.69 -7.92 6.63
C GLY A 61 2.17 -7.78 7.01
N GLN A 62 3.04 -7.47 6.05
CA GLN A 62 4.47 -7.28 6.27
C GLN A 62 4.85 -5.96 6.98
N TYR A 63 4.05 -4.91 6.85
CA TYR A 63 4.47 -3.57 7.28
C TYR A 63 3.99 -3.16 8.68
N PRO A 64 2.71 -3.33 9.06
CA PRO A 64 2.14 -2.73 10.28
C PRO A 64 2.91 -3.07 11.56
N PHE A 65 3.42 -4.30 11.66
CA PHE A 65 4.11 -4.78 12.86
C PHE A 65 5.64 -4.80 12.74
N ALA A 66 6.21 -4.27 11.66
CA ALA A 66 7.66 -4.28 11.45
C ALA A 66 8.48 -3.67 12.62
N PRO A 67 8.07 -2.56 13.28
CA PRO A 67 8.79 -2.08 14.46
C PRO A 67 8.73 -3.03 15.65
N ILE A 68 7.61 -3.74 15.83
CA ILE A 68 7.41 -4.72 16.92
C ILE A 68 8.28 -5.95 16.66
N VAL A 69 8.26 -6.48 15.43
CA VAL A 69 9.13 -7.57 14.99
C VAL A 69 10.60 -7.18 15.16
N GLY A 70 10.96 -5.96 14.76
CA GLY A 70 12.28 -5.38 14.98
C GLY A 70 12.69 -5.33 16.45
N LYS A 71 11.78 -4.95 17.35
CA LYS A 71 12.03 -4.95 18.80
C LYS A 71 12.21 -6.38 19.34
N ILE A 72 11.44 -7.35 18.87
CA ILE A 72 11.59 -8.76 19.25
C ILE A 72 12.97 -9.28 18.79
N LEU A 73 13.36 -8.95 17.56
CA LEU A 73 14.68 -9.28 17.02
C LEU A 73 15.81 -8.67 17.85
N ASP A 74 15.68 -7.40 18.24
CA ASP A 74 16.72 -6.70 19.02
C ASP A 74 16.85 -7.28 20.45
N LEU A 75 15.74 -7.75 21.04
CA LEU A 75 15.71 -8.32 22.41
C LEU A 75 16.11 -9.81 22.47
N TYR A 76 15.61 -10.63 21.56
CA TYR A 76 15.73 -12.08 21.62
C TYR A 76 16.60 -12.67 20.50
N GLY A 77 16.96 -11.87 19.50
CA GLY A 77 17.82 -12.27 18.41
C GLY A 77 17.12 -12.92 17.21
N PRO A 78 17.89 -13.27 16.16
CA PRO A 78 17.37 -13.85 14.92
C PRO A 78 16.74 -15.24 15.07
N SER A 79 17.19 -16.06 16.02
CA SER A 79 16.67 -17.42 16.25
C SER A 79 15.20 -17.40 16.68
N THR A 80 14.83 -16.53 17.61
CA THR A 80 13.44 -16.37 18.06
C THR A 80 12.54 -15.89 16.93
N CYS A 81 13.02 -14.96 16.09
CA CYS A 81 12.27 -14.53 14.92
C CYS A 81 12.06 -15.69 13.93
N SER A 82 13.08 -16.52 13.71
CA SER A 82 12.95 -17.75 12.91
C SER A 82 11.89 -18.69 13.50
N LEU A 83 11.90 -18.92 14.82
CA LEU A 83 10.93 -19.80 15.48
C LEU A 83 9.49 -19.28 15.37
N ILE A 84 9.27 -17.98 15.59
CA ILE A 84 7.95 -17.35 15.45
C ILE A 84 7.48 -17.46 13.99
N SER A 85 8.38 -17.22 13.03
CA SER A 85 8.08 -17.39 11.60
C SER A 85 7.65 -18.82 11.27
N ALA A 86 8.28 -19.84 11.87
CA ALA A 86 7.90 -21.24 11.67
C ALA A 86 6.45 -21.49 12.11
N ALA A 87 6.08 -21.01 13.30
CA ALA A 87 4.73 -21.16 13.83
C ALA A 87 3.70 -20.42 12.96
N LEU A 88 3.99 -19.19 12.56
CA LEU A 88 3.10 -18.38 11.72
C LEU A 88 2.88 -18.98 10.33
N PHE A 89 3.95 -19.40 9.64
CA PHE A 89 3.81 -20.03 8.33
C PHE A 89 3.11 -21.38 8.40
N PHE A 90 3.41 -22.19 9.42
CA PHE A 90 2.71 -23.45 9.63
C PHE A 90 1.21 -23.22 9.81
N LEU A 91 0.83 -22.33 10.74
CA LEU A 91 -0.57 -22.00 10.99
C LEU A 91 -1.25 -21.43 9.73
N ALA A 92 -0.60 -20.51 9.02
CA ALA A 92 -1.16 -19.90 7.83
C ALA A 92 -1.43 -20.91 6.71
N PHE A 93 -0.40 -21.66 6.29
CA PHE A 93 -0.51 -22.56 5.14
C PHE A 93 -1.22 -23.87 5.48
N MET A 94 -1.05 -24.41 6.69
CA MET A 94 -1.77 -25.61 7.11
C MET A 94 -3.27 -25.32 7.29
N SER A 95 -3.65 -24.22 7.95
CA SER A 95 -5.07 -23.87 8.08
C SER A 95 -5.69 -23.52 6.73
N SER A 96 -4.95 -22.86 5.82
CA SER A 96 -5.41 -22.66 4.45
C SER A 96 -5.63 -23.98 3.72
N SER A 97 -4.74 -24.96 3.88
CA SER A 97 -4.92 -26.30 3.31
C SER A 97 -6.16 -27.00 3.86
N SER A 98 -6.34 -26.99 5.18
CA SER A 98 -7.49 -27.61 5.83
C SER A 98 -8.81 -26.94 5.40
N LEU A 99 -8.82 -25.61 5.31
CA LEU A 99 -9.97 -24.84 4.83
C LEU A 99 -10.40 -25.27 3.42
N VAL A 100 -9.42 -25.41 2.51
CA VAL A 100 -9.69 -25.86 1.12
C VAL A 100 -10.09 -27.33 1.07
N ALA A 101 -9.51 -28.19 1.92
CA ALA A 101 -9.85 -29.60 1.98
C ALA A 101 -11.26 -29.87 2.54
N MET A 102 -11.78 -28.97 3.37
CA MET A 102 -13.13 -29.03 3.94
C MET A 102 -14.20 -28.43 3.01
N ALA A 103 -13.83 -27.89 1.85
CA ALA A 103 -14.77 -27.30 0.91
C ALA A 103 -15.69 -28.40 0.33
N PRO A 104 -17.03 -28.26 0.42
CA PRO A 104 -17.95 -29.22 -0.19
C PRO A 104 -17.84 -29.18 -1.72
N VAL A 105 -17.97 -30.35 -2.36
CA VAL A 105 -17.76 -30.52 -3.81
C VAL A 105 -18.80 -29.76 -4.66
N ASP A 106 -20.01 -29.54 -4.11
CA ASP A 106 -21.17 -29.00 -4.84
C ASP A 106 -21.59 -27.58 -4.39
N ILE A 107 -20.63 -26.70 -4.07
CA ILE A 107 -20.96 -25.30 -3.77
C ILE A 107 -21.09 -24.46 -5.06
N THR A 108 -22.22 -23.77 -5.19
CA THR A 108 -22.49 -22.81 -6.30
C THR A 108 -22.18 -21.37 -5.92
N GLN A 109 -22.07 -21.07 -4.63
CA GLN A 109 -21.76 -19.74 -4.08
C GLN A 109 -20.65 -19.85 -3.03
N PRO A 110 -19.76 -18.86 -2.90
CA PRO A 110 -18.72 -18.86 -1.90
C PRO A 110 -19.33 -18.77 -0.50
N ALA A 111 -18.91 -19.66 0.39
CA ALA A 111 -19.32 -19.56 1.79
C ALA A 111 -18.65 -18.32 2.43
N PRO A 112 -19.40 -17.39 3.06
CA PRO A 112 -18.83 -16.13 3.55
C PRO A 112 -17.65 -16.33 4.51
N TRP A 113 -17.66 -17.40 5.31
CA TRP A 113 -16.59 -17.69 6.27
C TRP A 113 -15.27 -18.10 5.61
N SER A 114 -15.27 -18.76 4.44
CA SER A 114 -14.04 -19.24 3.80
C SER A 114 -13.18 -18.07 3.34
N PHE A 115 -13.80 -17.01 2.83
CA PHE A 115 -13.13 -15.76 2.46
C PHE A 115 -12.44 -15.08 3.65
N HIS A 116 -13.15 -14.89 4.76
CA HIS A 116 -12.61 -14.19 5.94
C HIS A 116 -11.45 -14.97 6.58
N TRP A 117 -11.60 -16.29 6.73
CA TRP A 117 -10.54 -17.14 7.28
C TRP A 117 -9.31 -17.18 6.37
N LEU A 118 -9.50 -17.30 5.06
CA LEU A 118 -8.40 -17.28 4.10
C LEU A 118 -7.66 -15.93 4.14
N THR A 119 -8.40 -14.82 4.27
CA THR A 119 -7.82 -13.48 4.44
C THR A 119 -6.96 -13.39 5.70
N LEU A 120 -7.45 -13.91 6.83
CA LEU A 120 -6.68 -13.96 8.09
C LEU A 120 -5.44 -14.85 7.96
N PHE A 121 -5.54 -16.01 7.31
CA PHE A 121 -4.39 -16.90 7.16
C PHE A 121 -3.31 -16.29 6.26
N PHE A 122 -3.69 -15.61 5.18
CA PHE A 122 -2.72 -14.88 4.35
C PHE A 122 -2.12 -13.68 5.07
N PHE A 123 -2.88 -12.97 5.90
CA PHE A 123 -2.32 -11.96 6.81
C PHE A 123 -1.22 -12.53 7.73
N LEU A 124 -1.48 -13.69 8.33
CA LEU A 124 -0.50 -14.40 9.17
C LEU A 124 0.73 -14.85 8.37
N ALA A 125 0.55 -15.29 7.11
CA ALA A 125 1.68 -15.57 6.22
C ALA A 125 2.51 -14.32 5.92
N GLY A 126 1.85 -13.17 5.70
CA GLY A 126 2.50 -11.87 5.58
C GLY A 126 3.33 -11.50 6.80
N LEU A 127 2.75 -11.65 8.00
CA LEU A 127 3.46 -11.41 9.27
C LEU A 127 4.64 -12.38 9.45
N GLY A 128 4.47 -13.67 9.13
CA GLY A 128 5.55 -14.66 9.14
C GLY A 128 6.70 -14.28 8.20
N THR A 129 6.37 -13.72 7.04
CA THR A 129 7.37 -13.24 6.06
C THR A 129 8.28 -12.16 6.66
N VAL A 130 7.76 -11.25 7.49
CA VAL A 130 8.58 -10.23 8.18
C VAL A 130 9.54 -10.85 9.17
N PHE A 131 9.05 -11.78 10.00
CA PHE A 131 9.87 -12.47 10.99
C PHE A 131 11.00 -13.25 10.31
N SER A 132 10.71 -13.95 9.21
CA SER A 132 11.70 -14.63 8.38
C SER A 132 12.71 -13.66 7.76
N TYR A 133 12.22 -12.57 7.17
CA TYR A 133 13.03 -11.55 6.53
C TYR A 133 14.01 -10.91 7.53
N PHE A 134 13.51 -10.47 8.70
CA PHE A 134 14.32 -9.88 9.77
C PHE A 134 15.30 -10.89 10.36
N SER A 135 14.88 -12.15 10.56
CA SER A 135 15.78 -13.21 11.02
C SER A 135 16.96 -13.39 10.07
N SER A 136 16.71 -13.60 8.78
CA SER A 136 17.76 -13.91 7.81
C SER A 136 18.71 -12.73 7.55
N ILE A 137 18.19 -11.51 7.33
CA ILE A 137 19.01 -10.33 7.03
C ILE A 137 19.92 -9.93 8.20
N PHE A 138 19.39 -9.92 9.42
CA PHE A 138 20.14 -9.50 10.60
C PHE A 138 21.03 -10.63 11.12
N ALA A 139 20.67 -11.90 10.94
CA ALA A 139 21.62 -12.99 11.14
C ALA A 139 22.80 -12.87 10.17
N ALA A 140 22.56 -12.61 8.89
CA ALA A 140 23.62 -12.48 7.88
C ALA A 140 24.62 -11.36 8.23
N SER A 141 24.11 -10.16 8.51
CA SER A 141 24.97 -9.02 8.87
C SER A 141 25.76 -9.24 10.17
N LYS A 142 25.19 -9.92 11.17
CA LYS A 142 25.86 -10.23 12.45
C LYS A 142 26.86 -11.36 12.33
N SER A 143 26.58 -12.39 11.52
CA SER A 143 27.47 -13.54 11.34
C SER A 143 28.69 -13.25 10.46
N PHE A 144 28.61 -12.25 9.58
CA PHE A 144 29.69 -11.89 8.65
C PHE A 144 30.12 -10.42 8.80
N PRO A 145 30.71 -10.02 9.95
CA PRO A 145 31.03 -8.62 10.27
C PRO A 145 32.10 -8.00 9.35
N ARG A 146 32.89 -8.80 8.62
CA ARG A 146 33.86 -8.25 7.66
C ARG A 146 33.18 -7.70 6.39
N HIS A 147 32.02 -8.26 6.02
CA HIS A 147 31.27 -7.91 4.82
C HIS A 147 29.75 -7.91 5.10
N PRO A 148 29.28 -7.05 6.03
CA PRO A 148 27.90 -7.09 6.51
C PRO A 148 26.88 -6.70 5.43
N GLY A 149 27.23 -5.77 4.53
CA GLY A 149 26.38 -5.36 3.42
C GLY A 149 26.31 -6.43 2.33
N ALA A 150 27.42 -7.12 2.04
CA ALA A 150 27.40 -8.27 1.12
C ALA A 150 26.53 -9.42 1.65
N ALA A 151 26.68 -9.77 2.93
CA ALA A 151 25.90 -10.83 3.56
C ALA A 151 24.39 -10.51 3.58
N ALA A 152 24.03 -9.28 3.97
CA ALA A 152 22.64 -8.82 3.92
C ALA A 152 22.10 -8.78 2.48
N GLY A 153 22.88 -8.25 1.52
CA GLY A 153 22.50 -8.18 0.11
C GLY A 153 22.23 -9.55 -0.52
N ILE A 154 23.09 -10.55 -0.26
CA ILE A 154 22.90 -11.92 -0.74
C ILE A 154 21.65 -12.56 -0.11
N SER A 155 21.45 -12.42 1.20
CA SER A 155 20.25 -12.91 1.88
C SER A 155 18.97 -12.28 1.28
N MET A 156 18.98 -10.98 1.02
CA MET A 156 17.86 -10.31 0.36
C MET A 156 17.68 -10.74 -1.10
N ALA A 157 18.75 -11.00 -1.85
CA ALA A 157 18.64 -11.54 -3.20
C ALA A 157 17.94 -12.90 -3.20
N LEU A 158 18.33 -13.80 -2.28
CA LEU A 158 17.67 -15.11 -2.09
C LEU A 158 16.20 -14.96 -1.69
N PHE A 159 15.87 -13.99 -0.82
CA PHE A 159 14.49 -13.63 -0.51
C PHE A 159 13.71 -13.21 -1.76
N GLY A 160 14.30 -12.39 -2.63
CA GLY A 160 13.68 -11.97 -3.89
C GLY A 160 13.45 -13.13 -4.87
N LEU A 161 14.32 -14.16 -4.85
CA LEU A 161 14.19 -15.37 -5.66
C LEU A 161 13.18 -16.39 -5.11
N SER A 162 12.82 -16.27 -3.83
CA SER A 162 11.96 -17.26 -3.17
C SER A 162 10.62 -17.54 -3.89
N PRO A 163 9.87 -16.54 -4.41
CA PRO A 163 8.58 -16.83 -5.05
C PRO A 163 8.77 -17.62 -6.35
N LEU A 164 9.85 -17.35 -7.09
CA LEU A 164 10.21 -18.09 -8.30
C LEU A 164 10.51 -19.55 -7.95
N CYS A 165 11.39 -19.79 -6.96
CA CYS A 165 11.74 -21.15 -6.54
C CYS A 165 10.51 -21.94 -6.08
N LEU A 166 9.67 -21.35 -5.23
CA LEU A 166 8.46 -22.00 -4.73
C LEU A 166 7.42 -22.24 -5.84
N SER A 167 7.30 -21.34 -6.81
CA SER A 167 6.42 -21.50 -7.97
C SER A 167 6.92 -22.60 -8.91
N LEU A 168 8.23 -22.74 -9.11
CA LEU A 168 8.79 -23.84 -9.90
C LEU A 168 8.48 -25.21 -9.28
N PHE A 169 8.58 -25.33 -7.96
CA PHE A 169 8.13 -26.55 -7.25
C PHE A 169 6.63 -26.79 -7.47
N ALA A 170 5.80 -25.75 -7.42
CA ALA A 170 4.37 -25.86 -7.70
C ALA A 170 4.09 -26.41 -9.11
N SER A 171 4.75 -25.84 -10.12
CA SER A 171 4.59 -26.23 -11.52
C SER A 171 5.10 -27.64 -11.81
N HIS A 172 6.27 -28.02 -11.29
CA HIS A 172 6.88 -29.32 -11.61
C HIS A 172 6.34 -30.49 -10.76
N CYS A 173 6.03 -30.27 -9.48
CA CYS A 173 5.70 -31.36 -8.57
C CYS A 173 4.20 -31.45 -8.23
N PHE A 174 3.45 -30.34 -8.38
CA PHE A 174 2.08 -30.25 -7.87
C PHE A 174 1.05 -29.87 -8.95
N THR A 175 1.46 -29.64 -10.19
CA THR A 175 0.55 -29.36 -11.31
C THR A 175 0.35 -30.62 -12.12
N GLU A 176 -0.90 -30.92 -12.45
CA GLU A 176 -1.25 -32.12 -13.20
C GLU A 176 -1.00 -31.93 -14.71
N ALA A 177 -0.28 -32.87 -15.33
CA ALA A 177 0.15 -32.76 -16.73
C ALA A 177 -1.00 -32.79 -17.75
N SER A 178 -2.14 -33.39 -17.42
CA SER A 178 -3.29 -33.51 -18.30
C SER A 178 -4.26 -32.33 -18.22
N SER A 179 -4.46 -31.76 -17.04
CA SER A 179 -5.44 -30.69 -16.79
C SER A 179 -4.81 -29.30 -16.62
N GLY A 180 -3.50 -29.23 -16.38
CA GLY A 180 -2.80 -27.98 -16.04
C GLY A 180 -3.23 -27.39 -14.69
N GLN A 181 -4.04 -28.11 -13.90
CA GLN A 181 -4.54 -27.62 -12.62
C GLN A 181 -3.58 -27.94 -11.47
N LEU A 182 -3.44 -26.98 -10.56
CA LEU A 182 -2.62 -27.12 -9.36
C LEU A 182 -3.35 -27.97 -8.31
N LYS A 183 -2.68 -29.02 -7.81
CA LYS A 183 -3.09 -29.78 -6.62
C LYS A 183 -2.82 -28.94 -5.36
N ILE A 184 -3.71 -27.97 -5.12
CA ILE A 184 -3.53 -26.92 -4.11
C ILE A 184 -3.40 -27.46 -2.68
N VAL A 185 -4.19 -28.46 -2.29
CA VAL A 185 -4.16 -29.01 -0.93
C VAL A 185 -2.79 -29.64 -0.62
N PRO A 186 -2.27 -30.59 -1.43
CA PRO A 186 -0.90 -31.09 -1.27
C PRO A 186 0.17 -29.98 -1.31
N TYR A 187 0.03 -29.00 -2.19
CA TYR A 187 0.99 -27.92 -2.32
C TYR A 187 1.04 -27.02 -1.08
N LEU A 188 -0.10 -26.66 -0.50
CA LEU A 188 -0.17 -25.87 0.73
C LEU A 188 0.40 -26.64 1.93
N ARG A 189 0.17 -27.96 2.03
CA ARG A 189 0.80 -28.80 3.07
C ARG A 189 2.31 -28.89 2.91
N PHE A 190 2.78 -29.01 1.67
CA PHE A 190 4.21 -28.93 1.35
C PHE A 190 4.79 -27.59 1.78
N LEU A 191 4.14 -26.47 1.44
CA LEU A 191 4.61 -25.14 1.80
C LEU A 191 4.64 -24.95 3.33
N ALA A 192 3.61 -25.38 4.04
CA ALA A 192 3.55 -25.36 5.51
C ALA A 192 4.70 -26.16 6.14
N SER A 193 4.98 -27.36 5.61
CA SER A 193 5.99 -28.26 6.17
C SER A 193 7.40 -27.78 5.85
N LEU A 194 7.65 -27.34 4.62
CA LEU A 194 8.93 -26.80 4.16
C LEU A 194 9.30 -25.54 4.95
N THR A 195 8.38 -24.59 5.04
CA THR A 195 8.63 -23.33 5.77
C THR A 195 8.78 -23.58 7.27
N ALA A 196 7.95 -24.42 7.89
CA ALA A 196 8.10 -24.74 9.31
C ALA A 196 9.44 -25.43 9.60
N PHE A 197 9.80 -26.46 8.84
CA PHE A 197 11.03 -27.22 9.06
C PHE A 197 12.28 -26.36 8.90
N THR A 198 12.37 -25.59 7.83
CA THR A 198 13.51 -24.69 7.56
C THR A 198 13.70 -23.66 8.66
N HIS A 199 12.62 -23.04 9.12
CA HIS A 199 12.68 -22.01 10.15
C HIS A 199 12.88 -22.57 11.56
N ILE A 200 12.41 -23.78 11.87
CA ILE A 200 12.74 -24.49 13.12
C ILE A 200 14.23 -24.81 13.13
N LEU A 201 14.78 -25.35 12.03
CA LEU A 201 16.21 -25.60 11.90
C LEU A 201 17.01 -24.30 12.05
N GLY A 202 16.54 -23.21 11.45
CA GLY A 202 17.11 -21.88 11.61
C GLY A 202 17.07 -21.36 13.05
N ALA A 203 16.02 -21.66 13.82
CA ALA A 203 15.97 -21.29 15.23
C ALA A 203 17.09 -21.94 16.05
N PHE A 204 17.47 -23.19 15.74
CA PHE A 204 18.58 -23.87 16.43
C PHE A 204 19.96 -23.36 15.97
N ILE A 205 20.11 -23.00 14.69
CA ILE A 205 21.42 -22.64 14.11
C ILE A 205 21.73 -21.14 14.27
N LEU A 206 20.74 -20.26 14.12
CA LEU A 206 20.89 -18.80 14.13
C LEU A 206 20.93 -18.21 15.55
N ASN A 207 21.22 -19.03 16.55
CA ASN A 207 21.37 -18.57 17.92
C ASN A 207 22.51 -17.55 18.01
N PRO A 208 22.28 -16.39 18.65
CA PRO A 208 23.35 -15.44 18.89
C PRO A 208 24.46 -16.17 19.65
N PRO A 209 25.74 -16.01 19.28
CA PRO A 209 26.81 -16.45 20.16
C PRO A 209 26.57 -15.79 21.52
N GLU A 210 26.68 -16.56 22.61
CA GLU A 210 26.81 -15.96 23.94
C GLU A 210 27.83 -14.83 23.84
N PRO A 211 27.57 -13.65 24.43
CA PRO A 211 28.60 -12.65 24.55
C PRO A 211 29.74 -13.30 25.32
N LEU A 212 30.75 -13.77 24.59
CA LEU A 212 32.05 -14.08 25.12
C LEU A 212 32.52 -12.74 25.68
N ILE A 213 32.29 -12.53 26.97
CA ILE A 213 33.20 -11.74 27.78
C ILE A 213 34.53 -12.46 27.58
N SER A 214 35.27 -12.07 26.55
CA SER A 214 36.59 -12.61 26.32
C SER A 214 37.40 -12.14 27.52
N ALA A 215 37.63 -13.05 28.46
CA ALA A 215 38.58 -12.89 29.54
C ALA A 215 39.95 -12.38 29.02
N GLU A 216 40.23 -12.50 27.71
CA GLU A 216 41.45 -12.01 27.06
C GLU A 216 41.49 -10.49 26.82
N ALA A 217 40.34 -9.79 26.76
CA ALA A 217 40.32 -8.32 26.67
C ALA A 217 40.47 -7.64 28.04
N GLU A 218 40.07 -8.33 29.13
CA GLU A 218 40.33 -7.88 30.50
C GLU A 218 41.80 -8.05 30.89
N VAL A 219 42.53 -9.04 30.35
CA VAL A 219 43.91 -9.32 30.76
C VAL A 219 44.92 -8.25 30.29
N ALA A 220 44.62 -7.48 29.23
CA ALA A 220 45.58 -6.50 28.72
C ALA A 220 45.62 -5.19 29.53
N GLN A 221 44.63 -4.92 30.40
CA GLN A 221 44.55 -3.69 31.20
C GLN A 221 43.65 -3.81 32.45
N ALA A 222 43.66 -4.95 33.14
CA ALA A 222 42.99 -5.09 34.44
C ALA A 222 43.85 -4.44 35.54
N ASP A 223 43.35 -3.33 36.10
CA ASP A 223 43.78 -2.79 37.40
C ASP A 223 42.89 -3.37 38.51
N GLU A 224 43.26 -3.24 39.78
CA GLU A 224 42.44 -3.70 40.94
C GLU A 224 41.05 -3.05 41.00
N THR A 225 40.82 -2.01 40.18
CA THR A 225 39.55 -1.31 40.02
C THR A 225 38.64 -1.86 38.91
N THR A 226 39.12 -2.80 38.10
CA THR A 226 38.36 -3.38 36.98
C THR A 226 37.30 -4.36 37.50
N ARG A 227 36.02 -4.00 37.30
CA ARG A 227 34.87 -4.74 37.85
C ARG A 227 34.53 -5.98 37.02
N LEU A 228 34.47 -7.14 37.68
CA LEU A 228 34.29 -8.49 37.11
C LEU A 228 32.85 -8.86 36.66
N VAL A 229 31.88 -7.95 36.73
CA VAL A 229 30.48 -8.24 36.34
C VAL A 229 30.00 -7.18 35.34
N PRO A 230 29.61 -7.56 34.10
CA PRO A 230 28.95 -6.63 33.19
C PRO A 230 27.61 -6.25 33.82
N THR A 231 27.50 -5.00 34.25
CA THR A 231 26.24 -4.47 34.78
C THR A 231 25.35 -4.05 33.62
N LYS A 232 24.05 -4.26 33.75
CA LYS A 232 22.96 -3.72 32.89
C LYS A 232 23.15 -2.23 32.50
N HIS A 233 23.97 -1.51 33.26
CA HIS A 233 24.35 -0.13 33.09
C HIS A 233 25.19 0.16 31.81
N SER A 234 26.02 -0.77 31.33
CA SER A 234 26.81 -0.57 30.08
C SER A 234 25.94 -0.57 28.82
N ASP A 235 24.91 -1.44 28.77
CA ASP A 235 23.90 -1.43 27.71
C ASP A 235 23.01 -0.18 27.75
N GLU A 236 22.70 0.32 28.95
CA GLU A 236 21.97 1.59 29.12
C GLU A 236 22.82 2.80 28.69
N LEU A 237 24.12 2.81 29.00
CA LEU A 237 25.06 3.84 28.55
C LEU A 237 25.26 3.81 27.03
N LEU A 238 25.36 2.63 26.42
CA LEU A 238 25.42 2.49 24.95
C LEU A 238 24.12 2.96 24.28
N LYS A 239 22.96 2.65 24.86
CA LYS A 239 21.66 3.14 24.37
C LYS A 239 21.50 4.65 24.56
N ALA A 240 22.04 5.21 25.64
CA ALA A 240 22.00 6.64 25.92
C ALA A 240 22.88 7.46 24.95
N ASN A 241 23.92 6.85 24.36
CA ASN A 241 24.83 7.52 23.43
C ASN A 241 24.27 7.69 22.01
N TYR A 242 23.21 6.98 21.63
CA TYR A 242 22.59 7.12 20.30
C TYR A 242 21.34 8.00 20.36
N PRO A 243 21.16 8.94 19.42
CA PRO A 243 19.96 9.76 19.35
C PRO A 243 18.74 8.88 19.07
N ASP A 244 17.61 9.20 19.69
CA ASP A 244 16.34 8.56 19.35
C ASP A 244 15.95 8.94 17.91
N PRO A 245 15.86 7.99 16.97
CA PRO A 245 15.60 8.31 15.55
C PRO A 245 14.31 9.10 15.34
N ILE A 246 13.29 8.86 16.18
CA ILE A 246 12.00 9.55 16.05
C ILE A 246 12.14 11.05 16.32
N ARG A 247 13.13 11.46 17.13
CA ARG A 247 13.42 12.87 17.46
C ARG A 247 14.44 13.49 16.52
N ASP A 248 15.10 12.70 15.68
CA ASP A 248 16.14 13.15 14.78
C ASP A 248 15.55 13.52 13.41
N PRO A 249 15.67 14.78 12.94
CA PRO A 249 15.16 15.18 11.63
C PRO A 249 15.78 14.39 10.47
N TYR A 250 17.03 13.92 10.59
CA TYR A 250 17.67 13.15 9.52
C TYR A 250 17.00 11.79 9.28
N PHE A 251 16.39 11.22 10.33
CA PHE A 251 15.61 9.98 10.19
C PHE A 251 14.39 10.21 9.32
N TRP A 252 13.69 11.33 9.51
CA TRP A 252 12.52 11.70 8.72
C TRP A 252 12.88 12.09 7.29
N VAL A 253 14.06 12.65 7.04
CA VAL A 253 14.57 12.87 5.68
C VAL A 253 14.79 11.52 4.98
N LEU A 254 15.39 10.53 5.67
CA LEU A 254 15.54 9.19 5.13
C LEU A 254 14.18 8.50 4.92
N ALA A 255 13.22 8.70 5.82
CA ALA A 255 11.86 8.20 5.68
C ALA A 255 11.15 8.83 4.46
N LEU A 256 11.29 10.14 4.25
CA LEU A 256 10.76 10.81 3.07
C LEU A 256 11.40 10.29 1.78
N TYR A 257 12.71 10.04 1.79
CA TYR A 257 13.39 9.37 0.68
C TYR A 257 12.77 7.99 0.40
N CYS A 258 12.61 7.14 1.43
CA CYS A 258 12.02 5.81 1.28
C CYS A 258 10.58 5.87 0.79
N PHE A 259 9.79 6.83 1.28
CA PHE A 259 8.42 7.08 0.83
C PHE A 259 8.39 7.37 -0.67
N LEU A 260 9.17 8.34 -1.14
CA LEU A 260 9.21 8.71 -2.57
C LEU A 260 9.80 7.59 -3.44
N SER A 261 10.92 7.00 -3.02
CA SER A 261 11.69 6.03 -3.80
C SER A 261 11.00 4.67 -3.87
N ILE A 262 10.74 4.06 -2.71
CA ILE A 262 10.16 2.71 -2.63
C ILE A 262 8.68 2.78 -2.99
N GLY A 263 7.93 3.78 -2.50
CA GLY A 263 6.51 3.93 -2.83
C GLY A 263 6.27 4.09 -4.33
N ALA A 264 7.07 4.89 -5.05
CA ALA A 264 6.96 5.01 -6.50
C ALA A 264 7.36 3.71 -7.22
N SER A 265 8.37 2.99 -6.72
CA SER A 265 8.77 1.71 -7.29
C SER A 265 7.70 0.63 -7.12
N GLU A 266 7.10 0.52 -5.94
CA GLU A 266 6.00 -0.42 -5.68
C GLU A 266 4.74 -0.06 -6.47
N MET A 267 4.47 1.24 -6.73
CA MET A 267 3.40 1.67 -7.64
C MET A 267 3.63 1.15 -9.07
N VAL A 268 4.85 1.24 -9.60
CA VAL A 268 5.17 0.71 -10.93
C VAL A 268 5.04 -0.82 -10.94
N ILE A 269 5.51 -1.50 -9.89
CA ILE A 269 5.41 -2.97 -9.77
C ILE A 269 3.94 -3.41 -9.72
N SER A 270 3.09 -2.74 -8.95
CA SER A 270 1.68 -3.11 -8.77
C SER A 270 0.82 -2.80 -9.99
N ASN A 271 1.23 -1.84 -10.83
CA ASN A 271 0.45 -1.38 -11.98
C ASN A 271 1.08 -1.71 -13.34
N MET A 272 2.13 -2.53 -13.40
CA MET A 272 2.86 -2.82 -14.65
C MET A 272 1.94 -3.28 -15.79
N GLY A 273 0.95 -4.13 -15.51
CA GLY A 273 0.01 -4.61 -16.52
C GLY A 273 -0.82 -3.48 -17.15
N THR A 274 -1.34 -2.54 -16.35
CA THR A 274 -2.13 -1.43 -16.88
C THR A 274 -1.25 -0.39 -17.58
N ILE A 275 0.00 -0.20 -17.15
CA ILE A 275 0.98 0.65 -17.83
C ILE A 275 1.26 0.10 -19.24
N VAL A 276 1.53 -1.20 -19.36
CA VAL A 276 1.79 -1.86 -20.66
C VAL A 276 0.55 -1.80 -21.57
N LEU A 277 -0.65 -2.04 -21.01
CA LEU A 277 -1.90 -1.98 -21.76
C LEU A 277 -2.27 -0.57 -22.25
N SER A 278 -1.80 0.47 -21.56
CA SER A 278 -2.06 1.86 -21.96
C SER A 278 -1.27 2.29 -23.22
N LEU A 279 -0.28 1.51 -23.63
CA LEU A 279 0.61 1.82 -24.76
C LEU A 279 0.26 0.95 -25.99
N PRO A 280 0.31 1.52 -27.20
CA PRO A 280 0.06 0.76 -28.42
C PRO A 280 1.20 -0.25 -28.70
N PRO A 281 0.91 -1.31 -29.47
CA PRO A 281 1.94 -2.18 -30.03
C PRO A 281 2.88 -1.41 -30.97
N SER A 282 4.15 -1.83 -31.04
CA SER A 282 5.08 -1.30 -32.04
C SER A 282 4.56 -1.56 -33.46
N SER A 283 4.65 -0.54 -34.33
CA SER A 283 4.12 -0.55 -35.70
C SER A 283 4.92 -1.41 -36.69
N ASP A 284 6.08 -1.93 -36.29
CA ASP A 284 7.02 -2.62 -37.19
C ASP A 284 6.82 -4.15 -37.24
N ASP A 285 6.02 -4.75 -36.35
CA ASP A 285 5.79 -6.20 -36.34
C ASP A 285 4.43 -6.57 -36.97
N THR A 286 4.46 -7.36 -38.04
CA THR A 286 3.27 -7.95 -38.70
C THR A 286 2.52 -8.95 -37.81
N ILE A 287 3.11 -9.33 -36.67
CA ILE A 287 2.50 -10.16 -35.62
C ILE A 287 2.66 -9.41 -34.29
N SER A 288 1.60 -8.73 -33.84
CA SER A 288 1.61 -8.04 -32.55
C SER A 288 1.70 -9.06 -31.41
N THR A 289 2.75 -9.00 -30.60
CA THR A 289 2.89 -9.81 -29.38
C THR A 289 1.68 -9.58 -28.44
N PRO A 290 1.14 -10.60 -27.77
CA PRO A 290 0.08 -10.39 -26.79
C PRO A 290 0.55 -9.51 -25.60
N PRO A 291 -0.29 -8.61 -25.08
CA PRO A 291 0.09 -7.67 -24.02
C PRO A 291 0.43 -8.35 -22.68
N ASP A 292 -0.15 -9.52 -22.42
CA ASP A 292 0.16 -10.39 -21.29
C ASP A 292 1.60 -10.92 -21.33
N VAL A 293 2.08 -11.29 -22.53
CA VAL A 293 3.47 -11.74 -22.73
C VAL A 293 4.45 -10.59 -22.46
N VAL A 294 4.17 -9.41 -23.01
CA VAL A 294 5.00 -8.21 -22.78
C VAL A 294 5.02 -7.84 -21.30
N THR A 295 3.86 -7.87 -20.63
CA THR A 295 3.76 -7.61 -19.18
C THR A 295 4.60 -8.61 -18.38
N ALA A 296 4.51 -9.90 -18.70
CA ALA A 296 5.30 -10.93 -18.03
C ALA A 296 6.81 -10.70 -18.22
N ASP A 297 7.25 -10.27 -19.41
CA ASP A 297 8.65 -9.94 -19.66
C ASP A 297 9.12 -8.72 -18.86
N GLN A 298 8.29 -7.69 -18.72
CA GLN A 298 8.62 -6.54 -17.85
C GLN A 298 8.78 -6.94 -16.39
N VAL A 299 7.91 -7.81 -15.86
CA VAL A 299 8.01 -8.33 -14.50
C VAL A 299 9.29 -9.16 -14.30
N LYS A 300 9.70 -9.94 -15.30
CA LYS A 300 10.99 -10.67 -15.28
C LYS A 300 12.17 -9.69 -15.23
N ILE A 301 12.14 -8.63 -16.03
CA ILE A 301 13.20 -7.60 -16.07
C ILE A 301 13.33 -6.89 -14.71
N ILE A 302 12.21 -6.50 -14.09
CA ILE A 302 12.20 -5.92 -12.73
C ILE A 302 12.86 -6.89 -11.75
N SER A 303 12.46 -8.16 -11.77
CA SER A 303 12.97 -9.17 -10.84
C SER A 303 14.47 -9.43 -11.01
N ALA A 304 14.94 -9.52 -12.25
CA ALA A 304 16.35 -9.72 -12.57
C ALA A 304 17.21 -8.52 -12.16
N SER A 305 16.80 -7.31 -12.51
CA SER A 305 17.52 -6.07 -12.16
C SER A 305 17.53 -5.81 -10.65
N ASN A 306 16.42 -6.08 -9.95
CA ASN A 306 16.35 -6.06 -8.48
C ASN A 306 17.35 -7.04 -7.86
N THR A 307 17.36 -8.29 -8.29
CA THR A 307 18.30 -9.31 -7.80
C THR A 307 19.75 -8.88 -8.04
N LEU A 308 20.09 -8.47 -9.25
CA LEU A 308 21.45 -8.08 -9.61
C LEU A 308 21.92 -6.87 -8.80
N SER A 309 21.06 -5.88 -8.59
CA SER A 309 21.40 -4.72 -7.76
C SER A 309 21.70 -5.12 -6.31
N ARG A 310 20.96 -6.06 -5.71
CA ARG A 310 21.22 -6.57 -4.35
C ARG A 310 22.59 -7.26 -4.23
N LEU A 311 22.97 -8.02 -5.25
CA LEU A 311 24.25 -8.74 -5.30
C LEU A 311 25.45 -7.82 -5.56
N LEU A 312 25.27 -6.71 -6.28
CA LEU A 312 26.36 -5.79 -6.61
C LEU A 312 26.54 -4.68 -5.57
N VAL A 313 25.44 -4.08 -5.11
CA VAL A 313 25.46 -2.87 -4.29
C VAL A 313 25.97 -3.15 -2.87
N GLY A 314 25.62 -4.29 -2.27
CA GLY A 314 26.08 -4.69 -0.94
C GLY A 314 27.61 -4.74 -0.83
N PRO A 315 28.29 -5.59 -1.64
CA PRO A 315 29.76 -5.66 -1.67
C PRO A 315 30.42 -4.33 -2.04
N LEU A 316 29.88 -3.60 -3.01
CA LEU A 316 30.42 -2.31 -3.43
C LEU A 316 30.36 -1.28 -2.27
N ALA A 317 29.25 -1.26 -1.53
CA ALA A 317 29.09 -0.38 -0.39
C ALA A 317 30.03 -0.75 0.77
N ASP A 318 30.27 -2.05 1.02
CA ASP A 318 31.24 -2.48 2.03
C ASP A 318 32.68 -2.11 1.67
N PHE A 319 33.03 -2.14 0.37
CA PHE A 319 34.36 -1.76 -0.11
C PHE A 319 34.62 -0.24 -0.06
N VAL A 320 33.64 0.57 -0.47
CA VAL A 320 33.79 2.03 -0.58
C VAL A 320 33.46 2.76 0.73
N SER A 321 32.48 2.25 1.47
CA SER A 321 31.93 2.85 2.69
C SER A 321 31.78 1.79 3.81
N PRO A 322 32.88 1.23 4.31
CA PRO A 322 32.84 0.20 5.35
C PRO A 322 32.12 0.72 6.60
N VAL A 323 31.12 -0.03 7.07
CA VAL A 323 30.39 0.28 8.32
C VAL A 323 31.11 -0.34 9.50
N ALA A 324 31.11 0.39 10.62
CA ALA A 324 31.69 -0.09 11.86
C ALA A 324 30.96 -1.37 12.30
N SER A 325 31.68 -2.49 12.39
CA SER A 325 31.15 -3.71 12.97
C SER A 325 31.40 -3.71 14.46
N PHE A 326 30.33 -3.95 15.23
CA PHE A 326 30.40 -4.05 16.67
C PHE A 326 30.89 -5.44 17.06
N LEU A 327 32.07 -5.53 17.65
CA LEU A 327 32.52 -6.78 18.27
C LEU A 327 31.86 -6.95 19.64
N PRO A 328 31.62 -8.20 20.09
CA PRO A 328 31.19 -8.49 21.47
C PRO A 328 32.13 -7.91 22.55
N THR A 329 33.36 -7.56 22.17
CA THR A 329 34.38 -6.92 23.03
C THR A 329 34.18 -5.41 23.22
N GLY A 330 33.14 -4.81 22.63
CA GLY A 330 32.87 -3.36 22.71
C GLY A 330 33.74 -2.51 21.76
N MET A 331 34.61 -3.13 20.96
CA MET A 331 35.45 -2.41 19.99
C MET A 331 34.75 -2.28 18.62
N PHE A 332 34.93 -1.12 17.98
CA PHE A 332 34.53 -0.88 16.60
C PHE A 332 35.62 -1.37 15.64
N VAL A 333 35.28 -2.29 14.73
CA VAL A 333 36.17 -2.69 13.64
C VAL A 333 35.64 -2.16 12.32
N TYR A 334 36.45 -1.34 11.66
CA TYR A 334 36.23 -0.93 10.28
C TYR A 334 36.97 -1.90 9.34
N SER A 335 36.25 -2.47 8.37
CA SER A 335 36.82 -3.41 7.40
C SER A 335 37.84 -2.74 6.44
N GLY A 336 37.84 -1.40 6.36
CA GLY A 336 38.76 -0.65 5.49
C GLY A 336 38.68 0.87 5.67
N LYS A 337 39.35 1.61 4.77
CA LYS A 337 39.35 3.08 4.74
C LYS A 337 38.03 3.61 4.18
N HIS A 338 37.37 4.49 4.92
CA HIS A 338 36.13 5.16 4.49
C HIS A 338 36.43 6.18 3.37
N ARG A 339 35.91 5.95 2.16
CA ARG A 339 36.13 6.85 1.01
C ARG A 339 34.98 7.82 0.76
N VAL A 340 33.74 7.35 0.94
CA VAL A 340 32.52 8.11 0.64
C VAL A 340 31.44 7.74 1.65
N SER A 341 30.52 8.66 1.98
CA SER A 341 29.35 8.37 2.81
C SER A 341 28.45 7.30 2.18
N ARG A 342 27.96 6.37 3.01
CA ARG A 342 27.05 5.29 2.56
C ARG A 342 25.74 5.80 1.96
N VAL A 343 25.31 7.00 2.35
CA VAL A 343 24.11 7.67 1.82
C VAL A 343 24.22 7.96 0.33
N VAL A 344 25.44 8.14 -0.22
CA VAL A 344 25.66 8.37 -1.66
C VAL A 344 25.15 7.21 -2.51
N PHE A 345 25.10 6.00 -1.96
CA PHE A 345 24.53 4.87 -2.68
C PHE A 345 23.01 4.95 -2.87
N LEU A 346 22.33 5.89 -2.21
CA LEU A 346 20.91 6.19 -2.45
C LEU A 346 20.70 7.19 -3.59
N SER A 347 21.69 8.04 -3.93
CA SER A 347 21.50 9.09 -4.94
C SER A 347 21.43 8.54 -6.36
N GLY A 348 22.25 7.53 -6.68
CA GLY A 348 22.26 6.89 -8.01
C GLY A 348 20.92 6.23 -8.38
N PRO A 349 20.37 5.35 -7.53
CA PRO A 349 19.13 4.66 -7.86
C PRO A 349 17.91 5.58 -7.97
N ILE A 350 17.78 6.61 -7.12
CA ILE A 350 16.67 7.56 -7.23
C ILE A 350 16.81 8.47 -8.45
N LEU A 351 18.04 8.87 -8.82
CA LEU A 351 18.28 9.63 -10.05
C LEU A 351 17.92 8.79 -11.28
N LEU A 352 18.31 7.52 -11.29
CA LEU A 352 17.96 6.59 -12.37
C LEU A 352 16.44 6.43 -12.50
N LEU A 353 15.73 6.30 -11.37
CA LEU A 353 14.27 6.23 -11.36
C LEU A 353 13.64 7.52 -11.91
N GLY A 354 14.13 8.69 -11.49
CA GLY A 354 13.66 9.98 -12.00
C GLY A 354 13.91 10.15 -13.51
N LEU A 355 15.08 9.73 -14.01
CA LEU A 355 15.39 9.72 -15.43
C LEU A 355 14.50 8.75 -16.21
N ALA A 356 14.15 7.60 -15.64
CA ALA A 356 13.23 6.67 -16.26
C ALA A 356 11.80 7.22 -16.35
N PHE A 357 11.33 7.97 -15.34
CA PHE A 357 10.05 8.69 -15.43
C PHE A 357 10.09 9.79 -16.50
N LEU A 358 11.18 10.54 -16.62
CA LEU A 358 11.36 11.50 -17.72
C LEU A 358 11.40 10.80 -19.09
N TRP A 359 12.02 9.62 -19.17
CA TRP A 359 12.05 8.82 -20.39
C TRP A 359 10.66 8.37 -20.84
N MET A 360 9.81 7.95 -19.89
CA MET A 360 8.41 7.59 -20.17
C MET A 360 7.66 8.76 -20.84
N GLU A 361 7.83 9.98 -20.34
CA GLU A 361 7.17 11.17 -20.89
C GLU A 361 7.68 11.52 -22.30
N ILE A 362 9.00 11.56 -22.48
CA ILE A 362 9.61 12.14 -23.69
C ILE A 362 9.64 11.13 -24.86
N LYS A 363 9.90 9.85 -24.58
CA LYS A 363 10.32 8.89 -25.62
C LYS A 363 9.46 7.63 -25.74
N VAL A 364 8.84 7.15 -24.67
CA VAL A 364 8.08 5.89 -24.72
C VAL A 364 6.76 6.10 -25.45
N ARG A 365 6.60 5.43 -26.60
CA ARG A 365 5.38 5.48 -27.42
C ARG A 365 4.84 4.09 -27.77
N SER A 366 5.61 3.04 -27.51
CA SER A 366 5.18 1.65 -27.66
C SER A 366 5.40 0.87 -26.37
N ARG A 367 4.61 -0.19 -26.19
CA ARG A 367 4.66 -1.06 -25.01
C ARG A 367 6.00 -1.79 -24.81
N GLU A 368 6.75 -2.03 -25.89
CA GLU A 368 8.06 -2.68 -25.84
C GLU A 368 9.14 -1.75 -25.24
N ALA A 369 8.97 -0.43 -25.36
CA ALA A 369 9.93 0.56 -24.89
C ALA A 369 9.92 0.80 -23.36
N VAL A 370 9.03 0.11 -22.61
CA VAL A 370 8.85 0.24 -21.15
C VAL A 370 10.01 -0.37 -20.35
N TRP A 371 10.86 -1.19 -20.98
CA TRP A 371 11.95 -1.91 -20.30
C TRP A 371 12.90 -1.03 -19.48
N VAL A 372 13.13 0.22 -19.89
CA VAL A 372 13.97 1.17 -19.13
C VAL A 372 13.37 1.46 -17.76
N LEU A 373 12.04 1.65 -17.70
CA LEU A 373 11.30 1.85 -16.46
C LEU A 373 11.41 0.62 -15.56
N SER A 374 11.29 -0.57 -16.14
CA SER A 374 11.42 -1.86 -15.44
C SER A 374 12.80 -2.04 -14.81
N ILE A 375 13.88 -1.76 -15.57
CA ILE A 375 15.26 -1.85 -15.06
C ILE A 375 15.50 -0.82 -13.95
N ALA A 376 15.11 0.44 -14.15
CA ALA A 376 15.31 1.50 -13.17
C ALA A 376 14.57 1.22 -11.87
N THR A 377 13.33 0.73 -11.97
CA THR A 377 12.49 0.33 -10.83
C THR A 377 13.15 -0.81 -10.05
N GLY A 378 13.60 -1.86 -10.73
CA GLY A 378 14.26 -2.98 -10.08
C GLY A 378 15.58 -2.58 -9.40
N ILE A 379 16.43 -1.80 -10.07
CA ILE A 379 17.68 -1.29 -9.49
C ILE A 379 17.41 -0.41 -8.27
N ASN A 380 16.46 0.52 -8.35
CA ASN A 380 16.09 1.38 -7.24
C ASN A 380 15.59 0.58 -6.04
N TYR A 381 14.61 -0.30 -6.27
CA TYR A 381 14.04 -1.12 -5.21
C TYR A 381 15.10 -2.02 -4.55
N GLY A 382 15.93 -2.71 -5.33
CA GLY A 382 16.93 -3.64 -4.80
C GLY A 382 18.12 -2.96 -4.10
N ALA A 383 18.62 -1.85 -4.64
CA ALA A 383 19.71 -1.10 -4.03
C ALA A 383 19.31 -0.48 -2.70
N VAL A 384 18.12 0.15 -2.64
CA VAL A 384 17.65 0.83 -1.43
C VAL A 384 17.49 -0.17 -0.29
N PHE A 385 16.74 -1.27 -0.47
CA PHE A 385 16.58 -2.28 0.58
C PHE A 385 17.91 -2.93 1.01
N THR A 386 18.89 -3.02 0.10
CA THR A 386 20.21 -3.58 0.40
C THR A 386 21.01 -2.73 1.38
N ILE A 387 20.96 -1.40 1.21
CA ILE A 387 21.80 -0.47 1.97
C ILE A 387 21.09 0.04 3.22
N LEU A 388 19.76 0.08 3.21
CA LEU A 388 18.96 0.72 4.24
C LEU A 388 19.29 0.24 5.68
N PRO A 389 19.38 -1.07 5.99
CA PRO A 389 19.73 -1.52 7.34
C PRO A 389 21.09 -0.98 7.79
N SER A 390 22.04 -0.89 6.87
CA SER A 390 23.38 -0.43 7.20
C SER A 390 23.48 1.07 7.41
N ILE A 391 22.68 1.88 6.70
CA ILE A 391 22.54 3.31 6.97
C ILE A 391 21.93 3.51 8.34
N VAL A 392 20.85 2.79 8.65
CA VAL A 392 20.19 2.88 9.96
C VAL A 392 21.15 2.51 11.09
N SER A 393 21.95 1.45 10.90
CA SER A 393 22.97 1.05 11.87
C SER A 393 24.07 2.09 12.06
N SER A 394 24.45 2.81 11.00
CA SER A 394 25.49 3.84 11.08
C SER A 394 25.01 5.16 11.69
N GLY A 395 23.73 5.52 11.50
CA GLY A 395 23.16 6.78 12.01
C GLY A 395 22.65 6.67 13.45
N TRP A 396 21.94 5.59 13.78
CA TRP A 396 21.23 5.43 15.07
C TRP A 396 21.68 4.20 15.88
N GLY A 397 22.78 3.59 15.47
CA GLY A 397 23.47 2.55 16.22
C GLY A 397 22.86 1.14 16.17
N PRO A 398 23.61 0.13 16.65
CA PRO A 398 23.18 -1.26 16.67
C PRO A 398 22.13 -1.68 17.72
N PRO A 399 21.96 -1.05 18.92
CA PRO A 399 21.12 -1.63 19.98
C PRO A 399 19.63 -1.75 19.66
N ASN A 400 19.10 -0.89 18.80
CA ASN A 400 17.68 -0.88 18.39
C ASN A 400 17.55 -0.92 16.86
N LEU A 401 18.52 -1.55 16.18
CA LEU A 401 18.61 -1.53 14.73
C LEU A 401 17.37 -2.12 14.06
N GLY A 402 16.89 -3.28 14.53
CA GLY A 402 15.69 -3.92 14.00
C GLY A 402 14.46 -3.03 14.16
N ARG A 403 14.24 -2.48 15.36
CA ARG A 403 13.12 -1.56 15.65
C ARG A 403 13.17 -0.33 14.76
N ASN A 404 14.33 0.29 14.62
CA ASN A 404 14.53 1.53 13.85
C ASN A 404 14.31 1.28 12.35
N PHE A 405 14.82 0.16 11.82
CA PHE A 405 14.55 -0.28 10.45
C PHE A 405 13.06 -0.56 10.23
N GLY A 406 12.38 -1.16 11.21
CA GLY A 406 10.94 -1.39 11.19
C GLY A 406 10.10 -0.10 11.17
N PHE A 407 10.52 0.97 11.87
CA PHE A 407 9.84 2.27 11.75
C PHE A 407 9.98 2.87 10.36
N LEU A 408 11.15 2.66 9.73
CA LEU A 408 11.43 3.21 8.41
C LEU A 408 10.59 2.54 7.30
N THR A 409 10.17 1.28 7.50
CA THR A 409 9.31 0.57 6.54
C THR A 409 7.85 1.05 6.57
N TYR A 410 7.46 1.92 7.50
CA TYR A 410 6.18 2.64 7.39
C TYR A 410 6.15 3.65 6.23
N ALA A 411 7.32 4.11 5.76
CA ALA A 411 7.39 4.97 4.60
C ALA A 411 6.83 4.32 3.33
N PRO A 412 7.29 3.11 2.90
CA PRO A 412 6.64 2.40 1.80
C PRO A 412 5.21 1.92 2.12
N PHE A 413 4.89 1.56 3.36
CA PHE A 413 3.52 1.19 3.76
C PHE A 413 2.47 2.27 3.40
N ILE A 414 2.82 3.54 3.60
CA ILE A 414 1.96 4.68 3.27
C ILE A 414 2.14 5.10 1.81
N GLY A 415 3.38 5.11 1.32
CA GLY A 415 3.71 5.56 -0.04
C GLY A 415 3.08 4.70 -1.13
N THR A 416 3.12 3.38 -0.99
CA THR A 416 2.66 2.44 -2.02
C THR A 416 1.17 2.60 -2.35
N PRO A 417 0.24 2.57 -1.36
CA PRO A 417 -1.16 2.86 -1.63
C PRO A 417 -1.34 4.25 -2.23
N LEU A 418 -0.72 5.28 -1.66
CA LEU A 418 -0.89 6.66 -2.11
C LEU A 418 -0.51 6.83 -3.59
N PHE A 419 0.67 6.38 -4.00
CA PHE A 419 1.11 6.50 -5.39
C PHE A 419 0.34 5.57 -6.32
N SER A 420 -0.04 4.36 -5.87
CA SER A 420 -0.85 3.44 -6.68
C SER A 420 -2.24 4.03 -6.97
N TYR A 421 -2.89 4.65 -5.99
CA TYR A 421 -4.16 5.35 -6.21
C TYR A 421 -3.99 6.60 -7.05
N LEU A 422 -2.91 7.38 -6.83
CA LEU A 422 -2.60 8.52 -7.69
C LEU A 422 -2.46 8.09 -9.16
N TYR A 423 -1.70 7.03 -9.42
CA TYR A 423 -1.59 6.43 -10.75
C TYR A 423 -2.96 5.98 -11.27
N ALA A 424 -3.75 5.26 -10.45
CA ALA A 424 -5.05 4.76 -10.87
C ALA A 424 -6.01 5.89 -11.25
N PHE A 425 -6.06 6.99 -10.48
CA PHE A 425 -6.90 8.14 -10.78
C PHE A 425 -6.42 8.90 -12.02
N VAL A 426 -5.10 9.06 -12.20
CA VAL A 426 -4.53 9.69 -13.39
C VAL A 426 -4.76 8.83 -14.64
N SER A 427 -4.52 7.53 -14.54
CA SER A 427 -4.72 6.56 -15.62
C SER A 427 -6.20 6.50 -16.00
N ALA A 428 -7.09 6.39 -15.02
CA ALA A 428 -8.54 6.49 -15.22
C ALA A 428 -8.85 7.79 -15.97
N ALA A 429 -8.51 8.96 -15.43
CA ALA A 429 -8.78 10.25 -16.07
C ALA A 429 -8.37 10.29 -17.56
N ASN A 430 -7.29 9.63 -17.96
CA ASN A 430 -6.79 9.63 -19.34
C ASN A 430 -7.35 8.50 -20.24
N THR A 431 -8.21 7.64 -19.71
CA THR A 431 -8.97 6.65 -20.49
C THR A 431 -10.36 7.23 -20.81
N ARG A 432 -10.82 7.11 -22.06
CA ARG A 432 -12.17 7.53 -22.48
C ARG A 432 -13.28 6.85 -21.68
N ASP A 433 -12.96 5.74 -21.01
CA ASP A 433 -13.87 4.97 -20.19
C ASP A 433 -14.04 5.51 -18.77
N ALA A 434 -13.17 6.39 -18.25
CA ALA A 434 -13.25 6.78 -16.83
C ALA A 434 -14.42 7.68 -16.49
N THR A 435 -14.86 8.50 -17.43
CA THR A 435 -16.12 9.22 -17.26
C THR A 435 -17.29 8.23 -17.17
N GLY A 436 -17.24 7.16 -17.98
CA GLY A 436 -18.19 6.04 -17.94
C GLY A 436 -18.09 5.20 -16.68
N ILE A 437 -16.90 4.90 -16.18
CA ILE A 437 -16.66 4.16 -14.93
C ILE A 437 -17.13 4.99 -13.75
N SER A 438 -16.82 6.29 -13.70
CA SER A 438 -17.27 7.19 -12.64
C SER A 438 -18.80 7.27 -12.61
N ALA A 439 -19.44 7.46 -13.77
CA ALA A 439 -20.89 7.41 -13.89
C ALA A 439 -21.46 6.04 -13.49
N SER A 440 -20.80 4.94 -13.85
CA SER A 440 -21.23 3.58 -13.50
C SER A 440 -21.13 3.30 -12.00
N VAL A 441 -20.07 3.76 -11.33
CA VAL A 441 -19.90 3.63 -9.88
C VAL A 441 -20.93 4.48 -9.14
N MET A 442 -21.21 5.70 -9.58
CA MET A 442 -22.27 6.53 -9.01
C MET A 442 -23.67 5.90 -9.22
N ALA A 443 -23.94 5.37 -10.41
CA ALA A 443 -25.17 4.65 -10.71
C ALA A 443 -25.29 3.35 -9.88
N PHE A 444 -24.19 2.64 -9.66
CA PHE A 444 -24.13 1.49 -8.76
C PHE A 444 -24.50 1.90 -7.33
N GLY A 445 -23.91 2.99 -6.81
CA GLY A 445 -24.24 3.53 -5.49
C GLY A 445 -25.74 3.84 -5.36
N PHE A 446 -26.32 4.53 -6.36
CA PHE A 446 -27.75 4.83 -6.40
C PHE A 446 -28.64 3.58 -6.46
N SER A 447 -28.32 2.63 -7.35
CA SER A 447 -29.08 1.37 -7.49
C SER A 447 -28.97 0.45 -6.27
N SER A 448 -27.94 0.63 -5.44
CA SER A 448 -27.71 -0.18 -4.25
C SER A 448 -28.49 0.33 -3.03
N LEU A 449 -29.11 1.52 -3.12
CA LEU A 449 -29.95 2.07 -2.05
C LEU A 449 -31.11 1.13 -1.71
N ASP A 450 -31.70 0.47 -2.72
CA ASP A 450 -32.83 -0.44 -2.51
C ASP A 450 -32.46 -1.70 -1.71
N LYS A 451 -31.16 -2.04 -1.69
CA LYS A 451 -30.61 -3.21 -1.00
C LYS A 451 -30.27 -2.93 0.46
N LEU A 452 -30.26 -1.66 0.87
CA LEU A 452 -29.96 -1.28 2.24
C LEU A 452 -31.15 -1.64 3.16
N MET A 453 -30.88 -2.16 4.35
CA MET A 453 -31.95 -2.49 5.30
C MET A 453 -32.78 -1.26 5.69
N ILE A 454 -32.15 -0.09 5.75
CA ILE A 454 -32.82 1.19 6.03
C ILE A 454 -33.79 1.63 4.91
N ASN A 455 -33.70 1.01 3.71
CA ASN A 455 -34.61 1.30 2.60
C ASN A 455 -36.08 1.03 2.95
N ALA A 456 -36.36 -0.02 3.74
CA ALA A 456 -37.73 -0.31 4.16
C ALA A 456 -38.36 0.85 4.95
N SER A 457 -37.55 1.57 5.73
CA SER A 457 -37.97 2.73 6.51
C SER A 457 -37.95 4.02 5.69
N ILE A 458 -36.92 4.27 4.89
CA ILE A 458 -36.77 5.51 4.10
C ILE A 458 -37.70 5.51 2.89
N GLY A 459 -37.87 4.39 2.21
CA GLY A 459 -38.67 4.27 0.98
C GLY A 459 -40.16 4.52 1.19
N THR A 460 -40.67 4.38 2.43
CA THR A 460 -42.06 4.68 2.80
C THR A 460 -42.29 6.13 3.23
N GLN A 461 -41.21 6.90 3.48
CA GLN A 461 -41.29 8.31 3.83
C GLN A 461 -41.55 9.19 2.59
N TYR A 462 -42.19 10.33 2.81
CA TYR A 462 -42.39 11.33 1.77
C TYR A 462 -41.03 11.86 1.29
N GLY A 463 -40.81 11.78 -0.02
CA GLY A 463 -39.54 12.12 -0.67
C GLY A 463 -38.54 10.96 -0.75
N GLY A 464 -38.82 9.81 -0.14
CA GLY A 464 -37.98 8.60 -0.24
C GLY A 464 -36.51 8.88 0.06
N HIS A 465 -35.61 8.35 -0.78
CA HIS A 465 -34.17 8.67 -0.71
C HIS A 465 -33.81 10.09 -1.18
N PHE A 466 -34.69 10.78 -1.91
CA PHE A 466 -34.42 12.13 -2.42
C PHE A 466 -34.53 13.24 -1.36
N GLN A 467 -34.93 12.91 -0.13
CA GLN A 467 -34.81 13.83 1.01
C GLN A 467 -33.33 14.10 1.39
N PHE A 468 -32.42 13.18 1.07
CA PHE A 468 -31.00 13.30 1.40
C PHE A 468 -30.27 14.20 0.41
N LEU A 469 -29.47 15.13 0.93
CA LEU A 469 -28.61 16.01 0.12
C LEU A 469 -27.63 15.19 -0.73
N THR A 470 -27.09 14.11 -0.15
CA THR A 470 -26.18 13.18 -0.82
C THR A 470 -26.77 12.65 -2.12
N ILE A 471 -28.05 12.28 -2.14
CA ILE A 471 -28.68 11.68 -3.33
C ILE A 471 -28.93 12.72 -4.42
N GLN A 472 -29.37 13.92 -4.06
CA GLN A 472 -29.51 15.01 -5.03
C GLN A 472 -28.14 15.41 -5.60
N GLY A 473 -27.11 15.51 -4.76
CA GLY A 473 -25.74 15.77 -5.20
C GLY A 473 -25.18 14.68 -6.10
N LEU A 474 -25.42 13.40 -5.78
CA LEU A 474 -25.03 12.26 -6.59
C LEU A 474 -25.67 12.29 -7.98
N VAL A 475 -26.97 12.61 -8.07
CA VAL A 475 -27.66 12.70 -9.37
C VAL A 475 -27.08 13.81 -10.23
N ILE A 476 -26.80 14.99 -9.65
CA ILE A 476 -26.19 16.10 -10.39
C ILE A 476 -24.76 15.74 -10.83
N ALA A 477 -23.98 15.08 -9.97
CA ALA A 477 -22.64 14.59 -10.31
C ALA A 477 -22.67 13.53 -11.42
N LEU A 478 -23.60 12.58 -11.35
CA LEU A 478 -23.84 11.56 -12.37
C LEU A 478 -24.20 12.20 -13.71
N LEU A 479 -25.14 13.16 -13.72
CA LEU A 479 -25.49 13.91 -14.93
C LEU A 479 -24.29 14.67 -15.49
N THR A 480 -23.46 15.26 -14.62
CA THR A 480 -22.23 15.95 -15.04
C THR A 480 -21.28 14.99 -15.74
N MET A 481 -21.05 13.81 -15.17
CA MET A 481 -20.22 12.77 -15.77
C MET A 481 -20.81 12.23 -17.07
N VAL A 482 -22.13 12.00 -17.15
CA VAL A 482 -22.77 11.56 -18.40
C VAL A 482 -22.60 12.61 -19.50
N VAL A 483 -22.75 13.91 -19.18
CA VAL A 483 -22.50 14.99 -20.16
C VAL A 483 -21.02 15.07 -20.54
N SER A 484 -20.10 14.85 -19.59
CA SER A 484 -18.66 14.71 -19.89
C SER A 484 -18.40 13.57 -20.87
N LEU A 485 -19.03 12.41 -20.67
CA LEU A 485 -18.87 11.23 -21.54
C LEU A 485 -19.43 11.51 -22.94
N LEU A 486 -20.59 12.16 -23.02
CA LEU A 486 -21.15 12.58 -24.30
C LEU A 486 -20.26 13.62 -25.01
N LEU A 487 -19.59 14.49 -24.27
CA LEU A 487 -18.62 15.44 -24.84
C LEU A 487 -17.36 14.73 -25.33
N ASP A 488 -16.94 13.65 -24.68
CA ASP A 488 -15.83 12.80 -25.14
C ASP A 488 -16.17 12.11 -26.47
N LEU A 489 -17.43 11.70 -26.65
CA LEU A 489 -17.95 11.14 -27.90
C LEU A 489 -18.16 12.21 -28.99
N PHE A 490 -18.56 13.43 -28.61
CA PHE A 490 -18.88 14.54 -29.52
C PHE A 490 -18.12 15.83 -29.17
N PRO A 491 -16.78 15.86 -29.32
CA PRO A 491 -15.93 16.95 -28.80
C PRO A 491 -16.20 18.33 -29.42
N SER A 492 -16.76 18.34 -30.64
CA SER A 492 -17.13 19.56 -31.39
C SER A 492 -18.39 20.26 -30.87
N SER A 493 -19.17 19.61 -29.98
CA SER A 493 -20.44 20.16 -29.49
C SER A 493 -20.22 21.29 -28.48
N GLN A 494 -20.48 22.53 -28.90
CA GLN A 494 -20.44 23.69 -28.00
C GLN A 494 -21.58 23.66 -26.97
N VAL A 495 -22.71 23.04 -27.30
CA VAL A 495 -23.86 22.92 -26.41
C VAL A 495 -23.52 22.01 -25.23
N LEU A 496 -22.98 20.82 -25.49
CA LEU A 496 -22.56 19.89 -24.43
C LEU A 496 -21.49 20.52 -23.53
N ARG A 497 -20.54 21.26 -24.11
CA ARG A 497 -19.53 21.99 -23.34
C ARG A 497 -20.15 23.03 -22.40
N LYS A 498 -21.12 23.83 -22.88
CA LYS A 498 -21.83 24.81 -22.04
C LYS A 498 -22.66 24.11 -20.95
N CYS A 499 -23.32 23.01 -21.27
CA CYS A 499 -24.08 22.22 -20.31
C CYS A 499 -23.19 21.61 -19.22
N LYS A 500 -22.08 20.96 -19.59
CA LYS A 500 -21.06 20.45 -18.65
C LYS A 500 -20.61 21.55 -17.70
N ARG A 501 -20.25 22.72 -18.25
CA ARG A 501 -19.82 23.89 -17.47
C ARG A 501 -20.88 24.40 -16.51
N ALA A 502 -22.15 24.44 -16.91
CA ALA A 502 -23.24 24.86 -16.04
C ALA A 502 -23.46 23.86 -14.89
N LEU A 503 -23.43 22.55 -15.18
CA LEU A 503 -23.56 21.51 -14.17
C LEU A 503 -22.40 21.52 -13.17
N PHE A 504 -21.16 21.71 -13.65
CA PHE A 504 -19.96 21.76 -12.81
C PHE A 504 -19.99 22.85 -11.74
N ILE A 505 -20.61 24.00 -12.02
CA ILE A 505 -20.75 25.09 -11.05
C ILE A 505 -21.53 24.65 -9.80
N VAL A 506 -22.46 23.71 -9.96
CA VAL A 506 -23.27 23.18 -8.86
C VAL A 506 -22.67 21.88 -8.32
N ALA A 507 -22.39 20.92 -9.20
CA ALA A 507 -22.00 19.55 -8.85
C ALA A 507 -20.72 19.51 -7.99
N MET A 508 -19.66 20.20 -8.43
CA MET A 508 -18.34 20.12 -7.81
C MET A 508 -18.32 20.64 -6.37
N PRO A 509 -18.76 21.87 -6.06
CA PRO A 509 -18.73 22.35 -4.68
C PRO A 509 -19.70 21.57 -3.79
N LEU A 510 -20.85 21.15 -4.34
CA LEU A 510 -21.83 20.35 -3.62
C LEU A 510 -21.26 18.98 -3.22
N SER A 511 -20.63 18.26 -4.15
CA SER A 511 -20.02 16.96 -3.85
C SER A 511 -18.90 17.08 -2.82
N VAL A 512 -18.04 18.11 -2.90
CA VAL A 512 -16.99 18.33 -1.91
C VAL A 512 -17.57 18.63 -0.52
N VAL A 513 -18.62 19.46 -0.44
CA VAL A 513 -19.32 19.74 0.82
C VAL A 513 -19.93 18.47 1.41
N ILE A 514 -20.60 17.67 0.59
CA ILE A 514 -21.21 16.41 1.01
C ILE A 514 -20.13 15.49 1.59
N SER A 515 -19.03 15.22 0.88
CA SER A 515 -17.97 14.32 1.35
C SER A 515 -17.32 14.80 2.64
N THR A 516 -17.00 16.11 2.71
CA THR A 516 -16.29 16.69 3.84
C THR A 516 -17.16 16.74 5.10
N ILE A 517 -18.41 17.20 5.00
CA ILE A 517 -19.32 17.21 6.14
C ILE A 517 -19.65 15.79 6.58
N TYR A 518 -19.97 14.90 5.65
CA TYR A 518 -20.38 13.53 5.96
C TYR A 518 -19.32 12.77 6.77
N TRP A 519 -18.09 12.65 6.25
CA TRP A 519 -17.04 11.90 6.98
C TRP A 519 -16.58 12.61 8.25
N THR A 520 -16.61 13.95 8.29
CA THR A 520 -16.31 14.68 9.54
C THR A 520 -17.32 14.34 10.62
N LEU A 521 -18.62 14.37 10.30
CA LEU A 521 -19.67 13.99 11.24
C LEU A 521 -19.62 12.50 11.58
N LEU A 522 -19.40 11.62 10.60
CA LEU A 522 -19.33 10.18 10.84
C LEU A 522 -18.18 9.80 11.79
N LEU A 523 -17.01 10.42 11.63
CA LEU A 523 -15.82 10.11 12.42
C LEU A 523 -15.81 10.78 13.80
N LEU A 524 -16.29 12.02 13.91
CA LEU A 524 -16.18 12.81 15.14
C LEU A 524 -17.50 12.84 15.95
N PHE A 525 -18.64 12.78 15.28
CA PHE A 525 -19.96 12.99 15.87
C PHE A 525 -21.03 12.04 15.28
N PRO A 526 -20.86 10.71 15.34
CA PRO A 526 -21.70 9.74 14.62
C PRO A 526 -23.18 9.82 15.01
N THR A 527 -23.49 10.19 16.26
CA THR A 527 -24.86 10.35 16.76
C THR A 527 -25.63 11.49 16.08
N LEU A 528 -24.93 12.44 15.43
CA LEU A 528 -25.56 13.53 14.70
C LEU A 528 -26.05 13.08 13.31
N ILE A 529 -25.46 12.04 12.74
CA ILE A 529 -25.72 11.63 11.35
C ILE A 529 -26.37 10.24 11.24
N LEU A 530 -26.15 9.34 12.20
CA LEU A 530 -26.78 8.02 12.24
C LEU A 530 -28.02 8.03 13.14
N PRO A 531 -29.13 7.38 12.74
CA PRO A 531 -30.34 7.34 13.55
C PRO A 531 -30.12 6.61 14.89
N PRO A 532 -30.87 6.96 15.95
CA PRO A 532 -30.78 6.29 17.25
C PRO A 532 -31.11 4.80 17.14
N GLN A 533 -30.37 3.94 17.85
CA GLN A 533 -30.68 2.51 17.98
C GLN A 533 -32.10 2.33 18.57
N PRO A 534 -32.95 1.42 18.03
CA PRO A 534 -34.26 1.17 18.60
C PRO A 534 -34.13 0.61 20.03
N SER A 535 -34.83 1.25 20.98
CA SER A 535 -34.83 0.93 22.40
C SER A 535 -35.29 -0.51 22.67
N GLY A 536 -34.33 -1.44 22.81
CA GLY A 536 -34.61 -2.85 23.12
C GLY A 536 -33.56 -3.86 22.68
N SER A 537 -32.62 -3.50 21.79
CA SER A 537 -31.49 -4.36 21.43
C SER A 537 -30.34 -4.19 22.43
N THR A 538 -29.81 -5.31 22.93
CA THR A 538 -28.52 -5.32 23.62
C THR A 538 -27.44 -4.80 22.67
N PRO A 539 -26.53 -3.90 23.10
CA PRO A 539 -25.46 -3.41 22.23
C PRO A 539 -24.55 -4.58 21.88
N THR A 540 -24.71 -5.08 20.66
CA THR A 540 -23.86 -6.10 20.06
C THR A 540 -23.09 -5.42 18.94
N ALA A 541 -21.80 -5.74 18.78
CA ALA A 541 -20.95 -5.15 17.75
C ALA A 541 -21.54 -5.30 16.32
N SER A 542 -22.38 -6.32 16.11
CA SER A 542 -23.15 -6.52 14.88
C SER A 542 -24.27 -5.50 14.66
N ALA A 543 -24.95 -5.02 15.71
CA ALA A 543 -26.02 -4.03 15.59
C ALA A 543 -25.49 -2.63 15.23
N ASP A 544 -24.28 -2.30 15.69
CA ASP A 544 -23.61 -1.05 15.31
C ASP A 544 -23.14 -1.08 13.86
N LEU A 545 -22.59 -2.21 13.38
CA LEU A 545 -22.20 -2.43 11.98
C LEU A 545 -23.37 -2.34 10.99
N LEU A 546 -24.61 -2.56 11.43
CA LEU A 546 -25.81 -2.49 10.59
C LEU A 546 -26.29 -1.06 10.31
N LEU A 547 -25.85 -0.06 11.08
CA LEU A 547 -26.16 1.35 10.87
C LEU A 547 -25.22 2.04 9.88
N TYR A 548 -24.02 1.50 9.70
CA TYR A 548 -23.03 2.03 8.75
C TYR A 548 -23.31 1.50 7.33
N LEU A 549 -23.16 2.38 6.35
CA LEU A 549 -23.15 1.98 4.95
C LEU A 549 -22.00 0.99 4.68
N PRO A 550 -22.22 -0.08 3.91
CA PRO A 550 -21.13 -0.90 3.40
C PRO A 550 -20.12 -0.01 2.67
N LEU A 551 -18.82 -0.21 2.93
CA LEU A 551 -17.76 0.69 2.46
C LEU A 551 -17.81 0.96 0.94
N GLU A 552 -18.15 -0.05 0.14
CA GLU A 552 -18.27 0.09 -1.32
C GLU A 552 -19.38 1.08 -1.72
N ILE A 553 -20.53 1.00 -1.05
CA ILE A 553 -21.65 1.91 -1.28
C ILE A 553 -21.31 3.30 -0.73
N ASP A 554 -20.69 3.36 0.45
CA ASP A 554 -20.28 4.63 1.06
C ASP A 554 -19.32 5.42 0.16
N LEU A 555 -18.28 4.74 -0.37
CA LEU A 555 -17.35 5.33 -1.31
C LEU A 555 -18.04 5.75 -2.61
N ALA A 556 -18.95 4.95 -3.14
CA ALA A 556 -19.70 5.27 -4.34
C ALA A 556 -20.60 6.52 -4.18
N LEU A 557 -21.22 6.70 -3.01
CA LEU A 557 -22.12 7.82 -2.71
C LEU A 557 -21.35 9.10 -2.32
N HIS A 558 -20.28 8.98 -1.55
CA HIS A 558 -19.62 10.12 -0.92
C HIS A 558 -18.25 10.44 -1.50
N ALA A 559 -17.41 9.47 -1.84
CA ALA A 559 -16.04 9.74 -2.31
C ALA A 559 -15.97 9.94 -3.82
N THR A 560 -16.57 9.02 -4.59
CA THR A 560 -16.49 9.02 -6.06
C THR A 560 -16.96 10.33 -6.69
N PRO A 561 -18.11 10.93 -6.30
CA PRO A 561 -18.56 12.21 -6.87
C PRO A 561 -17.53 13.33 -6.70
N ALA A 562 -17.01 13.53 -5.50
CA ALA A 562 -16.07 14.61 -5.21
C ALA A 562 -14.71 14.40 -5.90
N LEU A 563 -14.16 13.19 -5.83
CA LEU A 563 -12.83 12.90 -6.39
C LEU A 563 -12.84 12.99 -7.92
N THR A 564 -13.87 12.44 -8.57
CA THR A 564 -13.94 12.38 -10.04
C THR A 564 -14.29 13.75 -10.65
N LEU A 565 -15.20 14.52 -10.03
CA LEU A 565 -15.46 15.90 -10.45
C LEU A 565 -14.23 16.79 -10.24
N LEU A 566 -13.52 16.66 -9.12
CA LEU A 566 -12.31 17.45 -8.87
C LEU A 566 -11.22 17.10 -9.90
N ALA A 567 -11.03 15.83 -10.20
CA ALA A 567 -10.09 15.38 -11.22
C ALA A 567 -10.47 15.87 -12.62
N ASP A 568 -11.73 15.70 -13.04
CA ASP A 568 -12.22 16.17 -14.35
C ASP A 568 -12.07 17.69 -14.49
N PHE A 569 -12.35 18.43 -13.41
CA PHE A 569 -12.16 19.88 -13.41
C PHE A 569 -10.69 20.30 -13.52
N ILE A 570 -9.79 19.72 -12.72
CA ILE A 570 -8.37 20.10 -12.68
C ILE A 570 -7.64 19.71 -13.97
N LEU A 571 -8.00 18.56 -14.55
CA LEU A 571 -7.25 17.95 -15.65
C LEU A 571 -7.80 18.35 -17.03
N PHE A 572 -9.12 18.47 -17.20
CA PHE A 572 -9.74 18.63 -18.52
C PHE A 572 -10.48 19.95 -18.72
N GLU A 573 -10.85 20.63 -17.65
CA GLU A 573 -11.56 21.90 -17.73
C GLU A 573 -10.63 23.10 -17.62
N THR A 574 -11.21 24.28 -17.90
CA THR A 574 -10.53 25.55 -17.68
C THR A 574 -11.03 26.17 -16.39
N SER A 575 -10.15 26.86 -15.66
CA SER A 575 -10.57 27.63 -14.50
C SER A 575 -11.70 28.61 -14.85
N TYR A 576 -12.70 28.75 -13.97
CA TYR A 576 -13.76 29.73 -14.11
C TYR A 576 -13.21 31.15 -13.97
N SER A 577 -13.81 32.06 -14.75
CA SER A 577 -13.46 33.48 -14.72
C SER A 577 -13.74 34.09 -13.35
N LYS A 578 -13.01 35.17 -12.98
CA LYS A 578 -13.29 35.93 -11.75
C LYS A 578 -14.73 36.43 -11.67
N ARG A 579 -15.33 36.79 -12.82
CA ARG A 579 -16.74 37.21 -12.88
C ARG A 579 -17.66 36.06 -12.49
N SER A 580 -17.47 34.88 -13.09
CA SER A 580 -18.25 33.66 -12.76
C SER A 580 -18.10 33.27 -11.30
N LEU A 581 -16.90 33.41 -10.72
CA LEU A 581 -16.68 33.17 -9.30
C LEU A 581 -17.46 34.13 -8.39
N ILE A 582 -17.51 35.42 -8.72
CA ILE A 582 -18.14 36.43 -7.85
C ILE A 582 -19.66 36.48 -8.06
N THR A 583 -20.16 36.18 -9.26
CA THR A 583 -21.59 36.32 -9.56
C THR A 583 -22.31 34.99 -9.64
N THR A 584 -21.77 34.04 -10.41
CA THR A 584 -22.51 32.83 -10.78
C THR A 584 -22.42 31.76 -9.70
N ALA A 585 -21.23 31.55 -9.13
CA ALA A 585 -21.02 30.56 -8.07
C ALA A 585 -21.84 30.83 -6.79
N PRO A 586 -21.85 32.04 -6.20
CA PRO A 586 -22.65 32.29 -5.00
C PRO A 586 -24.15 32.26 -5.31
N LEU A 587 -24.56 32.70 -6.50
CA LEU A 587 -25.96 32.59 -6.93
C LEU A 587 -26.38 31.11 -7.06
N ALA A 588 -25.55 30.27 -7.66
CA ALA A 588 -25.81 28.84 -7.79
C ALA A 588 -25.88 28.14 -6.42
N ALA A 589 -24.93 28.44 -5.53
CA ALA A 589 -24.93 27.91 -4.16
C ALA A 589 -26.18 28.37 -3.37
N LEU A 590 -26.57 29.64 -3.51
CA LEU A 590 -27.77 30.19 -2.87
C LEU A 590 -29.04 29.53 -3.41
N LEU A 591 -29.21 29.46 -4.74
CA LEU A 591 -30.39 28.87 -5.36
C LEU A 591 -30.54 27.39 -4.98
N PHE A 592 -29.45 26.62 -5.02
CA PHE A 592 -29.48 25.22 -4.63
C PHE A 592 -29.69 25.04 -3.12
N GLY A 593 -29.09 25.89 -2.29
CA GLY A 593 -29.29 25.90 -0.84
C GLY A 593 -30.73 26.20 -0.44
N VAL A 594 -31.35 27.21 -1.07
CA VAL A 594 -32.77 27.54 -0.88
C VAL A 594 -33.64 26.38 -1.35
N TRP A 595 -33.36 25.82 -2.54
CA TRP A 595 -34.07 24.65 -3.03
C TRP A 595 -34.05 23.49 -2.04
N TYR A 596 -32.85 23.09 -1.60
CA TYR A 596 -32.70 21.93 -0.71
C TYR A 596 -33.30 22.18 0.68
N SER A 597 -33.09 23.37 1.25
CA SER A 597 -33.66 23.72 2.57
C SER A 597 -35.19 23.71 2.54
N CYS A 598 -35.83 24.30 1.52
CA CYS A 598 -37.28 24.23 1.37
C CYS A 598 -37.76 22.79 1.15
N TRP A 599 -37.03 22.00 0.34
CA TRP A 599 -37.38 20.62 0.06
C TRP A 599 -37.31 19.73 1.30
N VAL A 600 -36.21 19.78 2.06
CA VAL A 600 -36.00 18.93 3.23
C VAL A 600 -36.96 19.29 4.37
N GLU A 601 -37.28 20.57 4.56
CA GLU A 601 -38.30 21.04 5.51
C GLU A 601 -39.70 20.54 5.12
N HIS A 602 -40.03 20.56 3.82
CA HIS A 602 -41.30 20.04 3.31
C HIS A 602 -41.41 18.51 3.47
N CYS A 603 -40.33 17.78 3.21
CA CYS A 603 -40.22 16.35 3.51
C CYS A 603 -40.44 16.09 5.00
N ALA A 604 -39.71 16.78 5.87
CA ALA A 604 -39.83 16.60 7.32
C ALA A 604 -41.24 16.91 7.82
N ARG A 605 -41.88 17.98 7.33
CA ARG A 605 -43.28 18.30 7.67
C ARG A 605 -44.24 17.18 7.29
N SER A 606 -44.01 16.54 6.14
CA SER A 606 -44.82 15.42 5.66
C SER A 606 -44.50 14.11 6.39
N ASN A 607 -43.32 13.99 7.01
CA ASN A 607 -42.83 12.84 7.75
C ASN A 607 -42.96 13.00 9.28
N GLY A 608 -43.89 13.85 9.75
CA GLY A 608 -44.14 14.02 11.19
C GLY A 608 -43.05 14.77 11.96
N GLY A 609 -42.29 15.63 11.28
CA GLY A 609 -41.19 16.41 11.85
C GLY A 609 -39.83 15.70 11.84
N ILE A 610 -39.74 14.51 11.26
CA ILE A 610 -38.51 13.72 11.20
C ILE A 610 -37.72 14.11 9.95
N PHE A 611 -36.50 14.60 10.14
CA PHE A 611 -35.55 14.89 9.06
C PHE A 611 -34.69 13.66 8.73
N PRO A 612 -34.09 13.62 7.51
CA PRO A 612 -33.15 12.56 7.14
C PRO A 612 -31.90 12.52 8.01
N TYR A 613 -31.52 13.66 8.59
CA TYR A 613 -30.35 13.79 9.44
C TYR A 613 -30.79 14.10 10.88
N PRO A 614 -30.40 13.29 11.88
CA PRO A 614 -30.79 13.51 13.29
C PRO A 614 -30.47 14.93 13.78
N PHE A 615 -29.31 15.49 13.41
CA PHE A 615 -28.95 16.85 13.80
C PHE A 615 -29.91 17.93 13.27
N LEU A 616 -30.70 17.67 12.22
CA LEU A 616 -31.75 18.58 11.79
C LEU A 616 -33.02 18.40 12.63
N THR A 617 -33.38 17.16 12.97
CA THR A 617 -34.56 16.86 13.80
C THR A 617 -34.45 17.49 15.19
N GLU A 618 -33.27 17.41 15.81
CA GLU A 618 -33.04 17.85 17.20
C GLU A 618 -32.92 19.38 17.35
N ASN A 619 -32.87 20.14 16.25
CA ASN A 619 -32.61 21.57 16.27
C ASN A 619 -33.83 22.40 15.82
N PRO A 620 -34.12 23.53 16.48
CA PRO A 620 -35.18 24.43 16.05
C PRO A 620 -34.82 25.13 14.74
N ILE A 621 -35.83 25.74 14.10
CA ILE A 621 -35.71 26.31 12.75
C ILE A 621 -34.59 27.35 12.63
N GLU A 622 -34.32 28.15 13.67
CA GLU A 622 -33.28 29.17 13.65
C GLU A 622 -31.88 28.55 13.50
N ILE A 623 -31.65 27.44 14.20
CA ILE A 623 -30.38 26.70 14.13
C ILE A 623 -30.28 25.97 12.78
N ARG A 624 -31.38 25.39 12.27
CA ARG A 624 -31.38 24.77 10.94
C ARG A 624 -31.07 25.77 9.83
N LEU A 625 -31.65 26.97 9.89
CA LEU A 625 -31.32 28.06 8.96
C LEU A 625 -29.84 28.44 9.03
N ALA A 626 -29.23 28.48 10.22
CA ALA A 626 -27.80 28.70 10.37
C ALA A 626 -26.96 27.56 9.76
N ILE A 627 -27.39 26.30 9.93
CA ILE A 627 -26.73 25.13 9.32
C ILE A 627 -26.80 25.21 7.79
N TYR A 628 -27.97 25.53 7.21
CA TYR A 628 -28.14 25.68 5.77
C TYR A 628 -27.26 26.81 5.21
N ALA A 629 -27.22 27.97 5.89
CA ALA A 629 -26.35 29.08 5.53
C ALA A 629 -24.86 28.71 5.62
N GLY A 630 -24.47 27.97 6.66
CA GLY A 630 -23.11 27.45 6.85
C GLY A 630 -22.69 26.51 5.71
N ALA A 631 -23.54 25.55 5.34
CA ALA A 631 -23.28 24.63 4.24
C ALA A 631 -23.17 25.37 2.88
N CYS A 632 -24.03 26.37 2.63
CA CYS A 632 -23.94 27.20 1.42
C CYS A 632 -22.63 28.01 1.37
N THR A 633 -22.22 28.55 2.51
CA THR A 633 -20.96 29.30 2.63
C THR A 633 -19.76 28.39 2.37
N LEU A 634 -19.78 27.17 2.92
CA LEU A 634 -18.75 26.17 2.69
C LEU A 634 -18.69 25.75 1.21
N ALA A 635 -19.84 25.60 0.54
CA ALA A 635 -19.92 25.30 -0.89
C ALA A 635 -19.29 26.41 -1.74
N TYR A 636 -19.59 27.67 -1.42
CA TYR A 636 -18.98 28.80 -2.12
C TYR A 636 -17.48 28.90 -1.86
N ALA A 637 -17.05 28.73 -0.60
CA ALA A 637 -15.64 28.77 -0.21
C ALA A 637 -14.84 27.63 -0.86
N SER A 638 -15.40 26.42 -0.91
CA SER A 638 -14.77 25.26 -1.55
C SER A 638 -14.62 25.48 -3.05
N PHE A 639 -15.64 26.01 -3.74
CA PHE A 639 -15.55 26.35 -5.16
C PHE A 639 -14.44 27.37 -5.43
N TRP A 640 -14.36 28.41 -4.60
CA TRP A 640 -13.35 29.45 -4.72
C TRP A 640 -11.94 28.87 -4.51
N ALA A 641 -11.75 28.05 -3.48
CA ALA A 641 -10.50 27.37 -3.19
C ALA A 641 -10.08 26.45 -4.34
N ILE A 642 -10.97 25.57 -4.81
CA ILE A 642 -10.72 24.65 -5.92
C ILE A 642 -10.34 25.41 -7.20
N ASN A 643 -11.08 26.46 -7.56
CA ASN A 643 -10.77 27.27 -8.73
C ASN A 643 -9.46 28.07 -8.60
N SER A 644 -9.05 28.41 -7.37
CA SER A 644 -7.77 29.08 -7.10
C SER A 644 -6.57 28.14 -7.25
N LEU A 645 -6.75 26.86 -6.88
CA LEU A 645 -5.77 25.79 -6.97
C LEU A 645 -5.64 25.21 -8.38
N HIS A 646 -6.59 25.50 -9.27
CA HIS A 646 -6.54 25.05 -10.66
C HIS A 646 -5.23 25.50 -11.32
N PRO A 647 -4.46 24.59 -11.95
CA PRO A 647 -3.24 24.94 -12.66
C PRO A 647 -3.55 26.01 -13.71
N ARG A 648 -3.16 27.26 -13.47
CA ARG A 648 -3.40 28.34 -14.44
C ARG A 648 -2.47 28.06 -15.62
N ALA A 649 -3.05 27.72 -16.76
CA ALA A 649 -2.33 27.62 -18.03
C ALA A 649 -1.68 28.97 -18.36
N ARG A 650 -0.45 29.19 -17.92
CA ARG A 650 0.37 30.34 -18.33
C ARG A 650 0.98 30.17 -19.74
N LEU A 651 0.61 29.13 -20.50
CA LEU A 651 1.33 28.75 -21.73
C LEU A 651 0.46 28.30 -22.92
N ARG A 652 -0.74 28.85 -23.13
CA ARG A 652 -1.52 28.62 -24.37
C ARG A 652 -1.80 29.86 -25.23
N SER A 653 -1.07 30.96 -25.04
CA SER A 653 -1.25 32.19 -25.84
C SER A 653 -0.27 32.34 -27.03
N LYS A 654 0.41 31.28 -27.49
CA LYS A 654 1.39 31.41 -28.58
C LYS A 654 1.34 30.38 -29.71
N ILE A 655 0.26 29.60 -29.86
CA ILE A 655 0.10 28.75 -31.04
C ILE A 655 -1.18 29.17 -31.77
N SER A 656 -0.98 29.91 -32.86
CA SER A 656 -1.99 30.20 -33.88
C SER A 656 -2.57 28.89 -34.44
N PRO A 657 -3.89 28.77 -34.70
CA PRO A 657 -4.50 27.56 -35.27
C PRO A 657 -4.09 27.22 -36.72
N SER A 658 -3.14 27.95 -37.32
CA SER A 658 -2.86 27.92 -38.75
C SER A 658 -1.79 26.93 -39.21
N VAL A 659 -1.38 25.94 -38.41
CA VAL A 659 -0.27 25.02 -38.76
C VAL A 659 -0.60 23.54 -38.50
N LEU A 660 -1.85 23.11 -38.71
CA LEU A 660 -2.22 21.68 -38.61
C LEU A 660 -2.91 21.12 -39.85
N TRP A 661 -2.69 21.74 -41.02
CA TRP A 661 -3.09 21.18 -42.31
C TRP A 661 -2.08 21.49 -43.41
N GLU A 662 -0.83 21.07 -43.21
CA GLU A 662 0.10 20.68 -44.29
C GLU A 662 0.85 19.42 -43.88
#